data_AF-A0A352JVL2-F1
#
_entry.id   AF-A0A352JVL2-F1
#
_cell.length_a   1.000
_cell.length_b   1.000
_cell.length_c   1.000
_cell.angle_alpha   90.00
_cell.angle_beta   90.00
_cell.angle_gamma   90.00
#
_symmetry.space_group_name_H-M   'P 1'
#
loop_
_entity.id
_entity.type
_entity.pdbx_description
1 polymer ?
#
loop_
_entity_poly.entity_id
_entity_poly.type
_entity_poly.pdbx_seq_one_letter_code
_entity_poly.pdbx_strand_id
1 'polypeptide(L)'
;MKFWIVVLVAVLLTANLAIGVSIAPEIIKQLKDSGQLQEIVLSDRAARARGVWQPNDMPYRFGATADVETLHCLIILVDFSDMTHESGFHSEPANFDTLLFSLGIRHPGSMADYYKETSYNQAYLTGQATPWLRMPHPYSYYVDGQRGFGNYPRNAQRLTEDAVLAADPFVNFDLYDNDGDGMVDALFVVHAGPGYEDTGNLNYIHSHAWSTTYTMNVDDVHVRGYSMEPEETGSGSMINIGVFCHEFGHVLGLPDLYDYDYDSEGVGYWSIMAGGSWGGGGAIPVHFDGWSKYHLGWAIPTVLTDNLVHEQIDAVEYNPDTYQLFPYGSGGPQYFLVENRRQRLFDVSIPGSGLLIYHIDENAPNNDNQTHYKVAVEQADGLFELEHNSGADASDPWPGATNHTCFDDFSLPNAHLYDGSQSEVAVANISDSDSIMYADLGIIYVDPLYELAYIFFNDSTGNSNGRPEPGETCQLIFSAQNIRAGVDDLVVTASCSDSQVLFSDSISNLGTMPLNVFFDNRSDLITFTIPMNFESEFANFTLTFTARDGLYHQQFVTPRMLGVPNLILVDDDAGLNLETYYEDALQNAGQSYEHWDISTQGSPAAALVNYDYAIWFTGDTRETPISEADVAGLIDYLNGGGRLLVTSQDFVQRLSERG
;
A
#
# COMPACT_ATOMS: atom_id res chain seq x y z
N MET A 1 -21.80 39.33 20.12
CA MET A 1 -20.49 39.85 19.65
C MET A 1 -19.59 38.63 19.52
N LYS A 2 -19.52 38.02 18.32
CA LYS A 2 -18.69 36.84 18.04
C LYS A 2 -17.33 37.36 17.57
N PHE A 3 -16.26 36.96 18.24
CA PHE A 3 -14.88 37.23 17.82
C PHE A 3 -14.43 36.08 16.92
N TRP A 4 -14.04 36.41 15.69
CA TRP A 4 -13.31 35.52 14.79
C TRP A 4 -11.82 35.68 15.07
N ILE A 5 -11.13 34.58 15.34
CA ILE A 5 -9.67 34.50 15.37
C ILE A 5 -9.26 34.10 13.96
N VAL A 6 -8.57 35.01 13.26
CA VAL A 6 -7.87 34.72 12.00
C VAL A 6 -6.51 34.17 12.37
N VAL A 7 -6.25 32.91 12.02
CA VAL A 7 -4.91 32.31 12.11
C VAL A 7 -4.15 32.75 10.86
N LEU A 8 -3.07 33.51 11.05
CA LEU A 8 -2.12 33.85 10.01
C LEU A 8 -1.23 32.63 9.73
N VAL A 9 -1.29 32.10 8.52
CA VAL A 9 -0.32 31.12 8.01
C VAL A 9 0.95 31.89 7.64
N ALA A 10 2.07 31.55 8.29
CA ALA A 10 3.38 32.10 7.96
C ALA A 10 3.95 31.32 6.77
N VAL A 11 4.17 32.01 5.65
CA VAL A 11 4.86 31.47 4.47
C VAL A 11 6.34 31.34 4.80
N LEU A 12 6.79 30.10 5.02
CA LEU A 12 8.20 29.72 5.04
C LEU A 12 8.59 29.30 3.62
N LEU A 13 9.46 30.09 2.98
CA LEU A 13 10.11 29.75 1.73
C LEU A 13 11.08 28.57 1.96
N THR A 14 10.62 27.36 1.72
CA THR A 14 11.48 26.20 1.47
C THR A 14 11.71 26.10 -0.04
N ALA A 15 12.96 25.86 -0.44
CA ALA A 15 13.31 25.60 -1.82
C ALA A 15 12.75 24.23 -2.21
N ASN A 16 11.55 24.22 -2.81
CA ASN A 16 10.97 23.03 -3.41
C ASN A 16 11.74 22.74 -4.71
N LEU A 17 12.21 21.50 -4.84
CA LEU A 17 12.82 20.97 -6.06
C LEU A 17 11.78 20.06 -6.70
N ALA A 18 11.36 20.39 -7.92
CA ALA A 18 10.27 19.67 -8.58
C ALA A 18 10.49 19.19 -10.05
N ILE A 19 9.46 18.58 -10.66
CA ILE A 19 9.37 17.21 -11.23
C ILE A 19 8.34 17.11 -12.41
N GLY A 20 8.47 16.23 -13.44
CA GLY A 20 7.76 16.24 -14.76
C GLY A 20 7.01 15.02 -15.33
N VAL A 21 6.53 14.97 -16.58
CA VAL A 21 5.86 13.75 -17.12
C VAL A 21 6.72 12.47 -17.06
N SER A 22 6.12 11.42 -16.50
CA SER A 22 6.68 10.06 -16.47
C SER A 22 6.88 9.50 -17.87
N ILE A 23 8.05 8.92 -18.13
CA ILE A 23 8.35 8.23 -19.38
C ILE A 23 7.47 6.97 -19.48
N ALA A 24 6.98 6.66 -20.68
CA ALA A 24 6.14 5.49 -20.91
C ALA A 24 6.82 4.20 -20.36
N PRO A 25 6.09 3.30 -19.67
CA PRO A 25 6.68 2.13 -19.03
C PRO A 25 7.53 1.25 -19.96
N GLU A 26 7.11 1.10 -21.22
CA GLU A 26 7.83 0.38 -22.26
C GLU A 26 9.17 1.02 -22.63
N ILE A 27 9.27 2.35 -22.58
CA ILE A 27 10.50 3.10 -22.85
C ILE A 27 11.44 3.01 -21.65
N ILE A 28 10.93 3.09 -20.42
CA ILE A 28 11.73 2.83 -19.21
C ILE A 28 12.35 1.44 -19.27
N LYS A 29 11.56 0.42 -19.61
CA LYS A 29 12.07 -0.95 -19.79
C LYS A 29 13.17 -1.01 -20.85
N GLN A 30 12.99 -0.37 -21.99
CA GLN A 30 14.02 -0.31 -23.04
C GLN A 30 15.31 0.37 -22.57
N LEU A 31 15.21 1.47 -21.82
CA LEU A 31 16.36 2.19 -21.26
C LEU A 31 17.10 1.37 -20.19
N LYS A 32 16.37 0.58 -19.39
CA LYS A 32 16.95 -0.38 -18.44
C LYS A 32 17.72 -1.47 -19.20
N ASP A 33 17.08 -2.09 -20.19
CA ASP A 33 17.67 -3.17 -21.00
C ASP A 33 18.90 -2.71 -21.80
N SER A 34 18.92 -1.44 -22.25
CA SER A 34 20.06 -0.86 -22.97
C SER A 34 21.18 -0.34 -22.05
N GLY A 35 20.94 -0.24 -20.74
CA GLY A 35 21.86 0.33 -19.76
C GLY A 35 21.99 1.86 -19.83
N GLN A 36 21.04 2.55 -20.48
CA GLN A 36 21.07 4.01 -20.68
C GLN A 36 20.26 4.77 -19.63
N LEU A 37 19.39 4.10 -18.86
CA LEU A 37 18.50 4.75 -17.90
C LEU A 37 19.26 5.69 -16.94
N GLN A 38 20.39 5.25 -16.37
CA GLN A 38 21.15 6.07 -15.42
C GLN A 38 21.64 7.40 -16.02
N GLU A 39 22.01 7.42 -17.30
CA GLU A 39 22.45 8.64 -17.98
C GLU A 39 21.28 9.60 -18.18
N ILE A 40 20.09 9.07 -18.50
CA ILE A 40 18.85 9.83 -18.62
C ILE A 40 18.45 10.43 -17.27
N VAL A 41 18.44 9.62 -16.22
CA VAL A 41 18.15 10.05 -14.83
C VAL A 41 19.06 11.20 -14.40
N LEU A 42 20.37 11.10 -14.64
CA LEU A 42 21.31 12.17 -14.31
C LEU A 42 21.06 13.45 -15.12
N SER A 43 20.66 13.31 -16.38
CA SER A 43 20.29 14.42 -17.25
C SER A 43 19.00 15.10 -16.78
N ASP A 44 17.99 14.33 -16.37
CA ASP A 44 16.71 14.81 -15.85
C ASP A 44 16.91 15.53 -14.51
N ARG A 45 17.72 14.97 -13.61
CA ARG A 45 18.10 15.65 -12.35
C ARG A 45 18.74 17.00 -12.61
N ALA A 46 19.62 17.10 -13.61
CA ALA A 46 20.24 18.36 -13.99
C ALA A 46 19.22 19.35 -14.60
N ALA A 47 18.27 18.86 -15.39
CA ALA A 47 17.18 19.65 -15.97
C ALA A 47 16.24 20.21 -14.88
N ARG A 48 15.82 19.37 -13.92
CA ARG A 48 15.02 19.76 -12.75
C ARG A 48 15.68 20.87 -11.94
N ALA A 49 16.99 20.79 -11.71
CA ALA A 49 17.75 21.84 -11.03
C ALA A 49 17.74 23.21 -11.75
N ARG A 50 17.37 23.24 -13.05
CA ARG A 50 17.15 24.48 -13.84
C ARG A 50 15.69 24.91 -13.93
N GLY A 51 14.81 24.20 -13.24
CA GLY A 51 13.39 24.53 -13.15
C GLY A 51 12.49 23.81 -14.15
N VAL A 52 13.02 22.85 -14.92
CA VAL A 52 12.15 22.00 -15.75
C VAL A 52 11.23 21.22 -14.81
N TRP A 53 9.95 21.27 -15.14
CA TRP A 53 8.84 20.64 -14.45
C TRP A 53 8.57 21.14 -13.02
N GLN A 54 8.95 22.37 -12.71
CA GLN A 54 8.57 22.93 -11.42
C GLN A 54 7.07 23.27 -11.41
N PRO A 55 6.35 23.02 -10.31
CA PRO A 55 5.07 23.61 -10.01
C PRO A 55 5.14 25.09 -10.30
N ASN A 56 4.11 25.60 -10.96
CA ASN A 56 3.95 27.03 -11.12
C ASN A 56 3.99 27.69 -9.73
N ASP A 57 4.84 28.70 -9.57
CA ASP A 57 5.01 29.43 -8.31
C ASP A 57 3.84 30.41 -8.05
N MET A 58 3.08 30.73 -9.09
CA MET A 58 1.87 31.54 -9.07
C MET A 58 0.76 30.82 -9.86
N PRO A 59 0.27 29.65 -9.38
CA PRO A 59 -0.74 28.89 -10.10
C PRO A 59 -2.12 29.53 -9.93
N TYR A 60 -2.90 29.51 -11.00
CA TYR A 60 -4.33 29.80 -10.92
C TYR A 60 -5.02 28.84 -9.93
N ARG A 61 -5.93 29.38 -9.12
CA ARG A 61 -6.70 28.60 -8.12
C ARG A 61 -8.19 28.72 -8.39
N PHE A 62 -8.78 27.63 -8.86
CA PHE A 62 -10.23 27.52 -9.01
C PHE A 62 -10.95 27.75 -7.68
N GLY A 63 -12.03 28.54 -7.70
CA GLY A 63 -12.87 28.77 -6.53
C GLY A 63 -12.29 29.79 -5.53
N ALA A 64 -11.30 30.59 -5.96
CA ALA A 64 -10.87 31.77 -5.23
C ALA A 64 -12.00 32.82 -5.12
N THR A 65 -12.96 32.80 -6.06
CA THR A 65 -14.21 33.57 -5.99
C THR A 65 -15.44 32.67 -5.80
N ALA A 66 -16.58 33.26 -5.43
CA ALA A 66 -17.82 32.52 -5.13
C ALA A 66 -18.60 32.06 -6.38
N ASP A 67 -18.11 32.36 -7.58
CA ASP A 67 -18.74 32.01 -8.86
C ASP A 67 -18.02 30.82 -9.51
N VAL A 68 -18.74 30.07 -10.35
CA VAL A 68 -18.14 29.00 -11.17
C VAL A 68 -17.21 29.64 -12.20
N GLU A 69 -15.91 29.38 -12.08
CA GLU A 69 -14.88 29.94 -12.94
C GLU A 69 -14.57 28.99 -14.11
N THR A 70 -14.37 29.56 -15.29
CA THR A 70 -13.88 28.85 -16.48
C THR A 70 -12.50 29.39 -16.81
N LEU A 71 -11.49 28.53 -16.77
CA LEU A 71 -10.14 28.89 -17.16
C LEU A 71 -10.01 28.90 -18.68
N HIS A 72 -9.63 30.05 -19.22
CA HIS A 72 -9.24 30.22 -20.59
C HIS A 72 -7.79 29.79 -20.77
N CYS A 73 -7.58 28.75 -21.57
CA CYS A 73 -6.28 28.18 -21.92
C CYS A 73 -5.87 28.59 -23.34
N LEU A 74 -4.61 28.99 -23.52
CA LEU A 74 -4.03 29.30 -24.83
C LEU A 74 -3.23 28.11 -25.34
N ILE A 75 -3.55 27.64 -26.56
CA ILE A 75 -2.80 26.57 -27.24
C ILE A 75 -2.12 27.14 -28.48
N ILE A 76 -0.79 27.20 -28.49
CA ILE A 76 0.01 27.63 -29.65
C ILE A 76 0.56 26.41 -30.36
N LEU A 77 0.11 26.17 -31.60
CA LEU A 77 0.61 25.08 -32.43
C LEU A 77 1.83 25.55 -33.23
N VAL A 78 2.94 24.81 -33.18
CA VAL A 78 4.20 25.22 -33.82
C VAL A 78 4.85 24.12 -34.65
N ASP A 79 5.26 24.46 -35.87
CA ASP A 79 5.99 23.56 -36.76
C ASP A 79 7.32 24.17 -37.25
N PHE A 80 8.11 23.36 -37.95
CA PHE A 80 9.52 23.66 -38.22
C PHE A 80 9.90 23.40 -39.68
N SER A 81 11.05 23.94 -40.12
CA SER A 81 11.54 23.72 -41.48
C SER A 81 11.96 22.28 -41.78
N ASP A 82 12.40 21.55 -40.76
CA ASP A 82 12.87 20.15 -40.79
C ASP A 82 11.92 19.17 -40.08
N MET A 83 10.83 19.68 -39.50
CA MET A 83 9.74 18.90 -38.90
C MET A 83 8.44 19.68 -39.08
N THR A 84 7.77 19.46 -40.21
CA THR A 84 6.49 20.09 -40.51
C THR A 84 5.37 19.28 -39.88
N HIS A 85 4.31 19.95 -39.41
CA HIS A 85 3.09 19.27 -38.98
C HIS A 85 2.52 18.43 -40.13
N GLU A 86 1.99 17.24 -39.82
CA GLU A 86 1.50 16.33 -40.84
C GLU A 86 0.09 16.72 -41.30
N SER A 87 -0.02 17.49 -42.40
CA SER A 87 -1.31 17.80 -43.04
C SER A 87 -1.91 16.53 -43.69
N GLY A 88 -2.47 15.63 -42.89
CA GLY A 88 -3.00 14.35 -43.36
C GLY A 88 -3.59 13.44 -42.28
N PHE A 89 -3.16 13.60 -41.02
CA PHE A 89 -3.63 12.79 -39.89
C PHE A 89 -4.04 13.68 -38.71
N HIS A 90 -5.33 14.00 -38.60
CA HIS A 90 -6.01 14.48 -37.39
C HIS A 90 -5.29 15.52 -36.48
N SER A 91 -4.40 16.37 -37.00
CA SER A 91 -3.70 17.42 -36.26
C SER A 91 -4.04 18.83 -36.73
N GLU A 92 -5.22 19.00 -37.35
CA GLU A 92 -5.77 20.35 -37.59
C GLU A 92 -6.07 21.03 -36.24
N PRO A 93 -6.03 22.36 -36.14
CA PRO A 93 -6.33 23.07 -34.88
C PRO A 93 -7.63 22.62 -34.21
N ALA A 94 -8.69 22.39 -35.00
CA ALA A 94 -9.98 21.90 -34.50
C ALA A 94 -9.92 20.50 -33.85
N ASN A 95 -8.92 19.68 -34.20
CA ASN A 95 -8.70 18.40 -33.56
C ASN A 95 -8.18 18.60 -32.13
N PHE A 96 -7.26 19.53 -31.91
CA PHE A 96 -6.80 19.91 -30.57
C PHE A 96 -7.91 20.58 -29.76
N ASP A 97 -8.70 21.47 -30.36
CA ASP A 97 -9.89 22.05 -29.71
C ASP A 97 -10.82 20.95 -29.19
N THR A 98 -11.04 19.91 -30.00
CA THR A 98 -11.89 18.77 -29.62
C THR A 98 -11.21 17.88 -28.58
N LEU A 99 -9.91 17.60 -28.72
CA LEU A 99 -9.13 16.77 -27.79
C LEU A 99 -9.06 17.38 -26.39
N LEU A 100 -8.90 18.70 -26.30
CA LEU A 100 -8.65 19.39 -25.03
C LEU A 100 -9.92 20.00 -24.43
N PHE A 101 -10.83 20.58 -25.22
CA PHE A 101 -11.89 21.45 -24.70
C PHE A 101 -13.33 21.02 -25.02
N SER A 102 -13.54 19.87 -25.67
CA SER A 102 -14.91 19.37 -25.87
C SER A 102 -15.51 18.79 -24.59
N LEU A 103 -16.84 18.81 -24.42
CA LEU A 103 -17.50 18.20 -23.27
C LEU A 103 -18.52 17.15 -23.73
N GLY A 104 -18.34 15.90 -23.31
CA GLY A 104 -19.23 14.78 -23.64
C GLY A 104 -19.29 14.43 -25.13
N ILE A 105 -18.28 14.82 -25.90
CA ILE A 105 -18.18 14.57 -27.35
C ILE A 105 -17.22 13.42 -27.65
N ARG A 106 -16.04 13.42 -27.01
CA ARG A 106 -15.03 12.37 -27.20
C ARG A 106 -15.31 11.18 -26.30
N HIS A 107 -14.91 10.01 -26.78
CA HIS A 107 -14.81 8.80 -25.98
C HIS A 107 -13.37 8.30 -26.04
N PRO A 108 -12.71 8.05 -24.90
CA PRO A 108 -13.25 8.03 -23.53
C PRO A 108 -13.57 9.42 -22.93
N GLY A 109 -12.91 10.49 -23.38
CA GLY A 109 -13.20 11.88 -22.98
C GLY A 109 -12.15 12.86 -23.52
N SER A 110 -12.35 14.15 -23.28
CA SER A 110 -11.35 15.21 -23.50
C SER A 110 -10.61 15.57 -22.19
N MET A 111 -9.64 16.47 -22.26
CA MET A 111 -9.04 17.09 -21.07
C MET A 111 -10.09 17.86 -20.23
N ALA A 112 -11.00 18.59 -20.87
CA ALA A 112 -12.09 19.28 -20.17
C ALA A 112 -13.08 18.31 -19.51
N ASP A 113 -13.35 17.15 -20.11
CA ASP A 113 -14.15 16.09 -19.45
C ASP A 113 -13.43 15.57 -18.21
N TYR A 114 -12.12 15.30 -18.31
CA TYR A 114 -11.29 14.83 -17.20
C TYR A 114 -11.25 15.81 -16.02
N TYR A 115 -10.93 17.07 -16.27
CA TYR A 115 -10.85 18.09 -15.22
C TYR A 115 -12.21 18.40 -14.61
N LYS A 116 -13.30 18.36 -15.39
CA LYS A 116 -14.65 18.52 -14.85
C LYS A 116 -15.03 17.38 -13.91
N GLU A 117 -14.67 16.14 -14.26
CA GLU A 117 -14.94 14.96 -13.45
C GLU A 117 -14.12 14.94 -12.16
N THR A 118 -12.79 15.02 -12.28
CA THR A 118 -11.85 14.90 -11.15
C THR A 118 -11.94 16.04 -10.13
N SER A 119 -12.43 17.20 -10.55
CA SER A 119 -12.66 18.36 -9.70
C SER A 119 -14.08 18.43 -9.11
N TYR A 120 -14.95 17.45 -9.37
CA TYR A 120 -16.34 17.47 -8.93
C TYR A 120 -17.13 18.67 -9.47
N ASN A 121 -16.94 19.00 -10.75
CA ASN A 121 -17.50 20.18 -11.42
C ASN A 121 -17.02 21.54 -10.85
N GLN A 122 -15.79 21.60 -10.35
CA GLN A 122 -15.19 22.86 -9.86
C GLN A 122 -14.23 23.51 -10.87
N ALA A 123 -13.62 22.71 -11.75
CA ALA A 123 -12.71 23.18 -12.80
C ALA A 123 -13.36 23.04 -14.18
N TYR A 124 -13.54 24.17 -14.87
CA TYR A 124 -14.02 24.22 -16.25
C TYR A 124 -12.93 24.81 -17.13
N LEU A 125 -12.61 24.12 -18.22
CA LEU A 125 -11.56 24.53 -19.16
C LEU A 125 -12.18 24.92 -20.50
N THR A 126 -11.69 26.00 -21.09
CA THR A 126 -12.02 26.40 -22.46
C THR A 126 -10.79 26.97 -23.14
N GLY A 127 -10.73 26.88 -24.46
CA GLY A 127 -9.60 27.38 -25.21
C GLY A 127 -9.78 27.15 -26.70
N GLN A 128 -8.82 27.67 -27.47
CA GLN A 128 -8.74 27.43 -28.89
C GLN A 128 -7.27 27.37 -29.32
N ALA A 129 -6.97 26.43 -30.21
CA ALA A 129 -5.68 26.30 -30.85
C ALA A 129 -5.47 27.35 -31.95
N THR A 130 -4.28 27.93 -31.97
CA THR A 130 -3.85 28.78 -33.09
C THR A 130 -3.76 27.94 -34.38
N PRO A 131 -3.77 28.57 -35.57
CA PRO A 131 -3.18 27.96 -36.74
C PRO A 131 -1.73 27.54 -36.46
N TRP A 132 -1.22 26.54 -37.19
CA TRP A 132 0.18 26.14 -37.11
C TRP A 132 1.11 27.29 -37.48
N LEU A 133 2.02 27.64 -36.56
CA LEU A 133 2.98 28.71 -36.72
C LEU A 133 4.36 28.14 -37.03
N ARG A 134 4.94 28.57 -38.15
CA ARG A 134 6.30 28.17 -38.52
C ARG A 134 7.32 28.91 -37.66
N MET A 135 8.07 28.15 -36.88
CA MET A 135 9.16 28.68 -36.05
C MET A 135 10.35 29.16 -36.90
N PRO A 136 11.10 30.17 -36.43
CA PRO A 136 12.21 30.76 -37.17
C PRO A 136 13.43 29.83 -37.30
N HIS A 137 13.56 28.87 -36.39
CA HIS A 137 14.63 27.88 -36.38
C HIS A 137 14.10 26.46 -36.65
N PRO A 138 14.95 25.55 -37.16
CA PRO A 138 14.58 24.14 -37.29
C PRO A 138 14.31 23.47 -35.92
N TYR A 139 13.52 22.40 -35.88
CA TYR A 139 13.25 21.60 -34.68
C TYR A 139 14.54 21.11 -34.01
N SER A 140 15.50 20.67 -34.82
CA SER A 140 16.83 20.26 -34.37
C SER A 140 17.62 21.35 -33.65
N TYR A 141 17.29 22.63 -33.84
CA TYR A 141 17.87 23.73 -33.07
C TYR A 141 17.35 23.77 -31.63
N TYR A 142 16.05 23.55 -31.43
CA TYR A 142 15.39 23.63 -30.13
C TYR A 142 15.59 22.36 -29.30
N VAL A 143 15.57 21.17 -29.92
CA VAL A 143 15.84 19.91 -29.21
C VAL A 143 17.29 19.79 -28.76
N ASP A 144 18.22 20.19 -29.63
CA ASP A 144 19.67 20.12 -29.45
C ASP A 144 20.22 18.76 -28.99
N GLY A 145 19.57 17.67 -29.40
CA GLY A 145 19.90 16.29 -28.99
C GLY A 145 19.80 16.05 -27.48
N GLN A 146 19.13 16.96 -26.76
CA GLN A 146 19.02 17.00 -25.30
C GLN A 146 17.56 17.15 -24.89
N ARG A 147 16.63 16.65 -25.72
CA ARG A 147 15.20 16.61 -25.43
C ARG A 147 14.55 17.97 -25.18
N GLY A 148 15.15 19.04 -25.69
CA GLY A 148 14.70 20.41 -25.41
C GLY A 148 15.22 20.99 -24.09
N PHE A 149 16.03 20.24 -23.34
CA PHE A 149 16.61 20.68 -22.05
C PHE A 149 18.05 21.18 -22.16
N GLY A 150 18.54 21.43 -23.37
CA GLY A 150 19.87 21.97 -23.63
C GLY A 150 20.09 23.38 -23.05
N ASN A 151 21.24 23.97 -23.40
CA ASN A 151 21.57 25.33 -22.97
C ASN A 151 20.79 26.36 -23.80
N TYR A 152 20.22 27.36 -23.13
CA TYR A 152 19.63 28.52 -23.81
C TYR A 152 20.66 29.20 -24.74
N PRO A 153 20.29 29.61 -25.97
CA PRO A 153 18.94 29.58 -26.56
C PRO A 153 18.58 28.30 -27.35
N ARG A 154 19.36 27.22 -27.25
CA ARG A 154 19.10 25.96 -28.00
C ARG A 154 18.33 24.98 -27.12
N ASN A 155 17.12 25.39 -26.74
CA ASN A 155 16.26 24.65 -25.82
C ASN A 155 14.78 25.02 -26.00
N ALA A 156 13.91 24.36 -25.24
CA ALA A 156 12.47 24.56 -25.27
C ALA A 156 12.03 25.94 -24.77
N GLN A 157 12.75 26.55 -23.82
CA GLN A 157 12.42 27.92 -23.36
C GLN A 157 12.48 28.92 -24.53
N ARG A 158 13.50 28.81 -25.38
CA ARG A 158 13.59 29.63 -26.58
C ARG A 158 12.49 29.32 -27.60
N LEU A 159 12.09 28.05 -27.73
CA LEU A 159 10.96 27.68 -28.59
C LEU A 159 9.68 28.37 -28.12
N THR A 160 9.37 28.33 -26.83
CA THR A 160 8.21 29.03 -26.26
C THR A 160 8.29 30.53 -26.52
N GLU A 161 9.45 31.14 -26.32
CA GLU A 161 9.64 32.58 -26.59
C GLU A 161 9.36 32.94 -28.07
N ASP A 162 9.88 32.14 -29.01
CA ASP A 162 9.62 32.34 -30.44
C ASP A 162 8.15 32.06 -30.81
N ALA A 163 7.50 31.09 -30.15
CA ALA A 163 6.09 30.75 -30.35
C ALA A 163 5.16 31.89 -29.91
N VAL A 164 5.39 32.44 -28.72
CA VAL A 164 4.62 33.57 -28.18
C VAL A 164 4.78 34.81 -29.07
N LEU A 165 6.00 35.14 -29.48
CA LEU A 165 6.24 36.26 -30.41
C LEU A 165 5.60 36.06 -31.78
N ALA A 166 5.49 34.82 -32.25
CA ALA A 166 4.80 34.50 -33.51
C ALA A 166 3.28 34.62 -33.39
N ALA A 167 2.71 34.38 -32.20
CA ALA A 167 1.28 34.43 -31.92
C ALA A 167 0.75 35.85 -31.61
N ASP A 168 1.56 36.68 -30.94
CA ASP A 168 1.26 38.06 -30.49
C ASP A 168 0.56 38.94 -31.54
N PRO A 169 0.89 38.91 -32.85
CA PRO A 169 0.19 39.76 -33.83
C PRO A 169 -1.30 39.44 -34.04
N PHE A 170 -1.82 38.31 -33.56
CA PHE A 170 -3.21 37.89 -33.77
C PHE A 170 -3.87 37.18 -32.58
N VAL A 171 -3.15 36.95 -31.48
CA VAL A 171 -3.69 36.49 -30.20
C VAL A 171 -3.61 37.65 -29.22
N ASN A 172 -4.70 37.94 -28.50
CA ASN A 172 -4.68 38.89 -27.39
C ASN A 172 -4.39 38.14 -26.09
N PHE A 173 -3.18 38.26 -25.55
CA PHE A 173 -2.74 37.49 -24.38
C PHE A 173 -3.45 37.90 -23.08
N ASP A 174 -3.95 39.14 -22.98
CA ASP A 174 -4.75 39.66 -21.85
C ASP A 174 -6.02 38.81 -21.58
N LEU A 175 -6.52 38.07 -22.58
CA LEU A 175 -7.67 37.18 -22.41
C LEU A 175 -7.38 35.91 -21.59
N TYR A 176 -6.11 35.64 -21.30
CA TYR A 176 -5.64 34.44 -20.61
C TYR A 176 -5.01 34.74 -19.24
N ASP A 177 -5.14 35.99 -18.77
CA ASP A 177 -4.99 36.41 -17.37
C ASP A 177 -6.37 36.32 -16.70
N ASN A 178 -6.69 35.13 -16.19
CA ASN A 178 -8.02 34.75 -15.74
C ASN A 178 -8.36 35.28 -14.35
N ASP A 179 -7.35 35.60 -13.53
CA ASP A 179 -7.54 36.17 -12.19
C ASP A 179 -7.09 37.64 -12.05
N GLY A 180 -6.51 38.22 -13.11
CA GLY A 180 -6.14 39.63 -13.19
C GLY A 180 -4.84 39.95 -12.44
N ASP A 181 -3.98 38.96 -12.20
CA ASP A 181 -2.69 39.14 -11.54
C ASP A 181 -1.58 39.69 -12.47
N GLY A 182 -1.89 39.78 -13.77
CA GLY A 182 -1.00 40.26 -14.83
C GLY A 182 -0.18 39.17 -15.50
N MET A 183 -0.44 37.89 -15.24
CA MET A 183 0.22 36.72 -15.83
C MET A 183 -0.76 35.91 -16.69
N VAL A 184 -0.24 35.28 -17.73
CA VAL A 184 -0.99 34.25 -18.48
C VAL A 184 -0.98 32.95 -17.68
N ASP A 185 -2.15 32.46 -17.30
CA ASP A 185 -2.28 31.32 -16.37
C ASP A 185 -1.97 29.97 -16.99
N ALA A 186 -2.41 29.77 -18.24
CA ALA A 186 -2.41 28.46 -18.89
C ALA A 186 -2.01 28.57 -20.37
N LEU A 187 -0.71 28.49 -20.62
CA LEU A 187 -0.12 28.44 -21.96
C LEU A 187 0.39 27.04 -22.28
N PHE A 188 -0.08 26.46 -23.37
CA PHE A 188 0.41 25.22 -23.94
C PHE A 188 1.07 25.50 -25.30
N VAL A 189 2.25 24.93 -25.51
CA VAL A 189 2.97 24.97 -26.79
C VAL A 189 3.02 23.56 -27.36
N VAL A 190 2.23 23.30 -28.40
CA VAL A 190 2.22 21.99 -29.04
C VAL A 190 3.16 21.98 -30.23
N HIS A 191 4.21 21.16 -30.17
CA HIS A 191 5.21 21.07 -31.24
C HIS A 191 4.88 19.94 -32.22
N ALA A 192 5.19 20.15 -33.50
CA ALA A 192 5.09 19.09 -34.51
C ALA A 192 5.96 17.86 -34.14
N GLY A 193 5.49 16.66 -34.52
CA GLY A 193 6.16 15.38 -34.26
C GLY A 193 5.96 14.79 -32.85
N PRO A 194 6.58 13.63 -32.55
CA PRO A 194 6.34 12.89 -31.31
C PRO A 194 7.20 13.38 -30.14
N GLY A 195 6.83 12.97 -28.93
CA GLY A 195 7.57 13.26 -27.69
C GLY A 195 8.66 12.22 -27.35
N TYR A 196 9.65 12.63 -26.57
CA TYR A 196 10.67 11.73 -26.04
C TYR A 196 10.08 10.67 -25.09
N GLU A 197 9.10 11.05 -24.26
CA GLU A 197 8.47 10.19 -23.26
C GLU A 197 7.86 8.92 -23.83
N ASP A 198 7.47 8.93 -25.11
CA ASP A 198 6.85 7.80 -25.81
C ASP A 198 7.79 7.14 -26.85
N THR A 199 8.92 7.78 -27.18
CA THR A 199 9.85 7.29 -28.22
C THR A 199 11.22 6.87 -27.72
N GLY A 200 11.66 7.39 -26.57
CA GLY A 200 13.01 7.24 -26.05
C GLY A 200 14.13 7.89 -26.90
N ASN A 201 13.78 8.66 -27.94
CA ASN A 201 14.77 9.24 -28.85
C ASN A 201 15.13 10.68 -28.44
N LEU A 202 16.39 10.90 -28.06
CA LEU A 202 16.95 12.18 -27.59
C LEU A 202 16.77 13.36 -28.57
N ASN A 203 16.43 13.07 -29.83
CA ASN A 203 16.16 14.07 -30.86
C ASN A 203 14.69 14.51 -30.92
N TYR A 204 13.86 14.11 -29.96
CA TYR A 204 12.53 14.67 -29.71
C TYR A 204 12.48 15.39 -28.38
N ILE A 205 11.67 16.45 -28.30
CA ILE A 205 11.40 17.18 -27.06
C ILE A 205 10.68 16.24 -26.09
N HIS A 206 11.07 16.26 -24.81
CA HIS A 206 10.30 15.60 -23.74
C HIS A 206 9.24 16.58 -23.25
N SER A 207 8.00 16.14 -23.16
CA SER A 207 6.92 16.94 -22.57
C SER A 207 7.28 17.51 -21.21
N HIS A 208 6.94 18.79 -20.99
CA HIS A 208 7.29 19.50 -19.76
C HIS A 208 6.51 20.80 -19.53
N ALA A 209 6.25 21.10 -18.26
CA ALA A 209 6.05 22.44 -17.75
C ALA A 209 7.39 23.11 -17.43
N TRP A 210 7.59 24.38 -17.78
CA TRP A 210 8.77 25.16 -17.38
C TRP A 210 8.45 26.65 -17.41
N SER A 211 9.48 27.48 -17.25
CA SER A 211 9.39 28.93 -17.40
C SER A 211 10.29 29.37 -18.54
N THR A 212 9.89 30.39 -19.29
CA THR A 212 10.77 31.08 -20.24
C THR A 212 12.02 31.62 -19.54
N THR A 213 13.09 31.89 -20.31
CA THR A 213 14.32 32.46 -19.71
C THR A 213 14.09 33.89 -19.25
N TYR A 214 13.25 34.62 -19.98
CA TYR A 214 12.84 35.97 -19.65
C TYR A 214 11.32 36.04 -19.57
N THR A 215 10.79 36.78 -18.59
CA THR A 215 9.39 37.19 -18.60
C THR A 215 9.11 38.00 -19.86
N MET A 216 8.15 37.56 -20.64
CA MET A 216 7.76 38.21 -21.89
C MET A 216 6.58 39.14 -21.65
N ASN A 217 6.65 40.36 -22.17
CA ASN A 217 5.54 41.30 -22.10
C ASN A 217 4.78 41.27 -23.42
N VAL A 218 3.50 40.91 -23.37
CA VAL A 218 2.58 40.79 -24.50
C VAL A 218 1.22 41.32 -24.06
N ASP A 219 0.60 42.19 -24.86
CA ASP A 219 -0.74 42.76 -24.60
C ASP A 219 -0.98 43.23 -23.14
N ASP A 220 -0.03 43.96 -22.55
CA ASP A 220 -0.08 44.47 -21.16
C ASP A 220 -0.07 43.40 -20.04
N VAL A 221 0.06 42.11 -20.39
CA VAL A 221 0.28 40.99 -19.46
C VAL A 221 1.66 40.34 -19.66
N HIS A 222 1.96 39.34 -18.84
CA HIS A 222 3.24 38.65 -18.84
C HIS A 222 3.09 37.16 -19.14
N VAL A 223 3.97 36.63 -19.97
CA VAL A 223 4.15 35.18 -20.16
C VAL A 223 5.45 34.74 -19.49
N ARG A 224 5.35 33.71 -18.65
CA ARG A 224 6.50 33.08 -18.00
C ARG A 224 6.34 31.57 -17.97
N GLY A 225 5.32 31.06 -17.28
CA GLY A 225 5.01 29.63 -17.24
C GLY A 225 4.47 29.14 -18.57
N TYR A 226 4.86 27.93 -18.96
CA TYR A 226 4.28 27.23 -20.11
C TYR A 226 4.33 25.72 -19.88
N SER A 227 3.44 25.02 -20.57
CA SER A 227 3.54 23.59 -20.83
C SER A 227 3.87 23.34 -22.29
N MET A 228 4.57 22.25 -22.59
CA MET A 228 4.94 21.85 -23.94
C MET A 228 4.71 20.37 -24.16
N GLU A 229 4.00 20.04 -25.23
CA GLU A 229 3.52 18.69 -25.54
C GLU A 229 3.67 18.40 -27.05
N PRO A 230 3.75 17.12 -27.44
CA PRO A 230 3.86 16.73 -28.84
C PRO A 230 2.52 16.76 -29.59
N GLU A 231 2.60 16.82 -30.92
CA GLU A 231 1.47 16.64 -31.84
C GLU A 231 0.93 15.20 -31.83
N GLU A 232 1.84 14.24 -31.68
CA GLU A 232 1.58 12.82 -31.90
C GLU A 232 2.29 11.91 -30.90
N THR A 233 1.80 10.68 -30.81
CA THR A 233 2.46 9.54 -30.16
C THR A 233 3.63 9.05 -31.00
N GLY A 234 4.54 8.28 -30.41
CA GLY A 234 5.66 7.63 -31.10
C GLY A 234 5.23 6.65 -32.20
N SER A 235 3.95 6.29 -32.25
CA SER A 235 3.33 5.48 -33.30
C SER A 235 2.84 6.27 -34.52
N GLY A 236 2.91 7.61 -34.49
CA GLY A 236 2.40 8.50 -35.55
C GLY A 236 0.89 8.67 -35.54
N SER A 237 0.27 8.58 -34.35
CA SER A 237 -1.16 8.88 -34.13
C SER A 237 -1.28 10.12 -33.26
N MET A 238 -2.37 10.89 -33.40
CA MET A 238 -2.64 12.07 -32.54
C MET A 238 -2.42 11.73 -31.06
N ILE A 239 -1.72 12.62 -30.37
CA ILE A 239 -1.41 12.50 -28.94
C ILE A 239 -2.68 12.30 -28.09
N ASN A 240 -2.55 11.53 -27.01
CA ASN A 240 -3.63 11.30 -26.05
C ASN A 240 -3.63 12.37 -24.95
N ILE A 241 -4.74 12.47 -24.19
CA ILE A 241 -4.92 13.55 -23.20
C ILE A 241 -4.04 13.41 -21.96
N GLY A 242 -3.52 12.21 -21.64
CA GLY A 242 -2.81 11.94 -20.39
C GLY A 242 -1.61 12.84 -20.14
N VAL A 243 -0.81 13.11 -21.17
CA VAL A 243 0.34 14.03 -21.10
C VAL A 243 -0.11 15.46 -20.81
N PHE A 244 -1.10 15.98 -21.55
CA PHE A 244 -1.68 17.30 -21.30
C PHE A 244 -2.27 17.41 -19.89
N CYS A 245 -3.00 16.38 -19.45
CA CYS A 245 -3.63 16.38 -18.14
C CYS A 245 -2.60 16.40 -17.02
N HIS A 246 -1.51 15.64 -17.15
CA HIS A 246 -0.41 15.61 -16.18
C HIS A 246 0.33 16.96 -16.13
N GLU A 247 0.78 17.48 -17.27
CA GLU A 247 1.55 18.73 -17.29
C GLU A 247 0.72 19.93 -16.83
N PHE A 248 -0.59 19.93 -17.14
CA PHE A 248 -1.49 20.93 -16.60
C PHE A 248 -1.64 20.82 -15.06
N GLY A 249 -1.42 19.64 -14.46
CA GLY A 249 -1.27 19.50 -13.01
C GLY A 249 -0.13 20.35 -12.46
N HIS A 250 1.01 20.44 -13.14
CA HIS A 250 2.11 21.33 -12.76
C HIS A 250 1.77 22.81 -12.97
N VAL A 251 1.04 23.14 -14.03
CA VAL A 251 0.51 24.50 -14.25
C VAL A 251 -0.38 24.93 -13.07
N LEU A 252 -1.13 23.99 -12.49
CA LEU A 252 -1.93 24.18 -11.27
C LEU A 252 -1.14 24.05 -9.96
N GLY A 253 0.17 23.83 -10.03
CA GLY A 253 1.08 23.85 -8.89
C GLY A 253 1.24 22.52 -8.16
N LEU A 254 0.92 21.38 -8.78
CA LEU A 254 1.19 20.05 -8.22
C LEU A 254 2.61 19.57 -8.59
N PRO A 255 3.32 18.88 -7.69
CA PRO A 255 4.53 18.13 -8.01
C PRO A 255 4.18 16.76 -8.60
N ASP A 256 5.15 16.08 -9.23
CA ASP A 256 5.01 14.63 -9.39
C ASP A 256 5.06 13.88 -8.08
N LEU A 257 4.48 12.69 -8.13
CA LEU A 257 4.47 11.70 -7.08
C LEU A 257 5.09 10.37 -7.50
N TYR A 258 5.81 10.31 -8.62
CA TYR A 258 6.73 9.21 -8.94
C TYR A 258 8.18 9.55 -8.56
N ASP A 259 9.02 8.53 -8.56
CA ASP A 259 10.43 8.59 -8.17
C ASP A 259 11.37 8.83 -9.36
N TYR A 260 12.37 9.70 -9.21
CA TYR A 260 13.08 10.28 -10.35
C TYR A 260 14.16 9.36 -10.90
N ASP A 261 14.65 8.47 -10.05
CA ASP A 261 15.68 7.50 -10.42
C ASP A 261 15.08 6.23 -11.03
N TYR A 262 13.74 6.13 -11.05
CA TYR A 262 12.97 5.00 -11.57
C TYR A 262 13.43 3.66 -10.98
N ASP A 263 13.81 3.65 -9.71
CA ASP A 263 14.01 2.47 -8.87
C ASP A 263 12.83 2.19 -7.93
N SER A 264 11.89 3.14 -7.79
CA SER A 264 10.49 2.91 -7.38
C SER A 264 9.49 3.55 -8.36
N GLU A 265 8.19 3.37 -8.12
CA GLU A 265 7.09 3.99 -8.87
C GLU A 265 6.44 5.18 -8.12
N GLY A 266 6.89 5.49 -6.90
CA GLY A 266 6.19 6.39 -5.99
C GLY A 266 4.74 5.94 -5.78
N VAL A 267 3.75 6.77 -6.15
CA VAL A 267 2.32 6.37 -6.08
C VAL A 267 1.82 5.60 -7.32
N GLY A 268 2.67 5.35 -8.32
CA GLY A 268 2.37 4.47 -9.46
C GLY A 268 1.11 4.84 -10.25
N TYR A 269 0.30 3.84 -10.61
CA TYR A 269 -0.97 4.02 -11.32
C TYR A 269 -2.13 4.52 -10.43
N TRP A 270 -1.86 4.89 -9.17
CA TRP A 270 -2.85 5.46 -8.27
C TRP A 270 -2.97 7.00 -8.38
N SER A 271 -2.10 7.68 -9.12
CA SER A 271 -2.24 9.11 -9.39
C SER A 271 -1.82 9.48 -10.80
N ILE A 272 -2.52 10.44 -11.42
CA ILE A 272 -2.07 11.06 -12.66
C ILE A 272 -0.71 11.75 -12.53
N MET A 273 -0.36 12.24 -11.32
CA MET A 273 0.95 12.83 -11.03
C MET A 273 2.08 11.79 -10.96
N ALA A 274 1.79 10.54 -11.32
CA ALA A 274 2.75 9.44 -11.40
C ALA A 274 2.58 8.63 -12.70
N GLY A 275 2.54 7.30 -12.63
CA GLY A 275 2.32 6.42 -13.78
C GLY A 275 0.87 6.47 -14.31
N GLY A 276 -0.06 7.00 -13.52
CA GLY A 276 -1.47 7.07 -13.87
C GLY A 276 -1.81 7.94 -15.09
N SER A 277 -0.91 8.82 -15.52
CA SER A 277 -1.01 9.56 -16.78
C SER A 277 -1.09 8.64 -18.01
N TRP A 278 -0.56 7.42 -17.91
CA TRP A 278 -0.55 6.41 -18.96
C TRP A 278 -1.75 5.45 -18.92
N GLY A 279 -2.76 5.71 -18.08
CA GLY A 279 -4.00 4.94 -18.05
C GLY A 279 -4.64 4.82 -19.45
N GLY A 280 -4.96 3.59 -19.87
CA GLY A 280 -5.47 3.32 -21.22
C GLY A 280 -4.52 3.75 -22.36
N GLY A 281 -3.20 3.73 -22.14
CA GLY A 281 -2.20 4.25 -23.08
C GLY A 281 -2.18 5.78 -23.15
N GLY A 282 -2.59 6.45 -22.07
CA GLY A 282 -2.76 7.90 -21.97
C GLY A 282 -4.12 8.42 -22.44
N ALA A 283 -4.98 7.58 -23.01
CA ALA A 283 -6.32 7.99 -23.43
C ALA A 283 -7.30 8.10 -22.26
N ILE A 284 -7.07 7.33 -21.18
CA ILE A 284 -7.92 7.28 -19.98
C ILE A 284 -7.02 7.42 -18.74
N PRO A 285 -6.41 8.59 -18.54
CA PRO A 285 -5.58 8.82 -17.37
C PRO A 285 -6.42 8.67 -16.10
N VAL A 286 -5.82 8.16 -15.03
CA VAL A 286 -6.49 7.96 -13.74
C VAL A 286 -6.70 9.30 -13.03
N HIS A 287 -7.50 9.32 -11.98
CA HIS A 287 -7.72 10.49 -11.14
C HIS A 287 -6.44 10.94 -10.43
N PHE A 288 -6.43 12.20 -10.02
CA PHE A 288 -5.55 12.66 -8.95
C PHE A 288 -5.82 11.86 -7.67
N ASP A 289 -4.76 11.53 -6.94
CA ASP A 289 -4.84 11.01 -5.57
C ASP A 289 -5.47 12.04 -4.61
N GLY A 290 -5.93 11.56 -3.45
CA GLY A 290 -6.55 12.40 -2.43
C GLY A 290 -5.68 13.58 -1.96
N TRP A 291 -4.35 13.42 -1.90
CA TRP A 291 -3.44 14.52 -1.53
C TRP A 291 -3.44 15.60 -2.62
N SER A 292 -3.30 15.22 -3.88
CA SER A 292 -3.34 16.15 -5.01
C SER A 292 -4.67 16.90 -5.10
N LYS A 293 -5.81 16.21 -4.93
CA LYS A 293 -7.15 16.86 -4.90
C LYS A 293 -7.30 17.83 -3.74
N TYR A 294 -6.72 17.52 -2.58
CA TYR A 294 -6.71 18.41 -1.42
C TYR A 294 -5.90 19.68 -1.69
N HIS A 295 -4.71 19.55 -2.26
CA HIS A 295 -3.85 20.71 -2.59
C HIS A 295 -4.43 21.60 -3.70
N LEU A 296 -5.21 21.02 -4.62
CA LEU A 296 -5.98 21.78 -5.61
C LEU A 296 -7.26 22.41 -5.05
N GLY A 297 -7.66 22.06 -3.83
CA GLY A 297 -8.89 22.54 -3.20
C GLY A 297 -10.18 21.88 -3.72
N TRP A 298 -10.07 20.78 -4.46
CA TRP A 298 -11.23 20.08 -5.05
C TRP A 298 -11.89 19.11 -4.07
N ALA A 299 -11.13 18.55 -3.14
CA ALA A 299 -11.63 17.75 -2.04
C ALA A 299 -11.08 18.32 -0.73
N ILE A 300 -11.91 18.52 0.28
CA ILE A 300 -11.47 18.93 1.61
C ILE A 300 -11.65 17.72 2.52
N PRO A 301 -10.57 17.05 2.96
CA PRO A 301 -10.67 15.88 3.80
C PRO A 301 -11.39 16.17 5.12
N THR A 302 -12.23 15.23 5.55
CA THR A 302 -12.81 15.25 6.89
C THR A 302 -11.70 14.93 7.89
N VAL A 303 -11.28 15.93 8.67
CA VAL A 303 -10.27 15.75 9.71
C VAL A 303 -10.91 15.06 10.91
N LEU A 304 -10.39 13.88 11.27
CA LEU A 304 -10.86 13.17 12.45
C LEU A 304 -10.42 13.89 13.73
N THR A 305 -11.38 14.06 14.63
CA THR A 305 -11.16 14.61 15.99
C THR A 305 -11.47 13.59 17.09
N ASP A 306 -12.16 12.52 16.74
CA ASP A 306 -12.48 11.35 17.55
C ASP A 306 -12.50 10.12 16.62
N ASN A 307 -12.41 8.92 17.19
CA ASN A 307 -12.60 7.68 16.41
C ASN A 307 -14.03 7.60 15.86
N LEU A 308 -14.14 7.09 14.63
CA LEU A 308 -15.42 6.82 13.96
C LEU A 308 -15.59 5.30 13.83
N VAL A 309 -16.82 4.82 14.04
CA VAL A 309 -17.18 3.42 13.95
C VAL A 309 -18.20 3.25 12.83
N HIS A 310 -17.95 2.31 11.93
CA HIS A 310 -18.78 1.99 10.79
C HIS A 310 -19.05 3.23 9.90
N GLU A 311 -18.00 4.01 9.66
CA GLU A 311 -18.05 5.22 8.84
C GLU A 311 -18.29 4.85 7.38
N GLN A 312 -19.17 5.61 6.71
CA GLN A 312 -19.47 5.42 5.31
C GLN A 312 -18.43 6.17 4.47
N ILE A 313 -17.81 5.49 3.51
CA ILE A 313 -16.78 6.05 2.63
C ILE A 313 -17.23 5.86 1.18
N ASP A 314 -17.69 6.95 0.56
CA ASP A 314 -18.21 6.98 -0.79
C ASP A 314 -17.07 7.00 -1.83
N ALA A 315 -17.28 6.33 -2.96
CA ALA A 315 -16.27 6.25 -4.02
C ALA A 315 -15.93 7.63 -4.62
N VAL A 316 -14.63 7.91 -4.74
CA VAL A 316 -14.10 9.23 -5.12
C VAL A 316 -14.36 9.62 -6.57
N GLU A 317 -14.79 8.69 -7.41
CA GLU A 317 -15.16 9.01 -8.80
C GLU A 317 -16.47 9.80 -8.87
N TYR A 318 -17.26 9.79 -7.79
CA TYR A 318 -18.55 10.47 -7.73
C TYR A 318 -18.63 11.53 -6.63
N ASN A 319 -17.89 11.36 -5.53
CA ASN A 319 -17.98 12.23 -4.36
C ASN A 319 -16.60 12.68 -3.87
N PRO A 320 -16.43 13.90 -3.36
CA PRO A 320 -15.18 14.37 -2.74
C PRO A 320 -15.03 13.83 -1.30
N ASP A 321 -15.22 12.53 -1.09
CA ASP A 321 -15.25 11.91 0.23
C ASP A 321 -13.88 11.31 0.59
N THR A 322 -13.15 12.00 1.47
CA THR A 322 -11.81 11.63 1.91
C THR A 322 -11.64 11.97 3.39
N TYR A 323 -10.84 11.19 4.11
CA TYR A 323 -10.64 11.34 5.55
C TYR A 323 -9.18 11.56 5.89
N GLN A 324 -8.89 12.48 6.82
CA GLN A 324 -7.53 12.77 7.30
C GLN A 324 -7.37 12.32 8.75
N LEU A 325 -6.43 11.41 8.96
CA LEU A 325 -6.16 10.76 10.24
C LEU A 325 -4.79 11.22 10.73
N PHE A 326 -4.79 12.07 11.75
CA PHE A 326 -3.56 12.50 12.41
C PHE A 326 -3.18 11.53 13.52
N PRO A 327 -1.87 11.22 13.67
CA PRO A 327 -1.38 10.47 14.82
C PRO A 327 -1.85 11.09 16.14
N TYR A 328 -2.40 10.27 17.03
CA TYR A 328 -2.96 10.71 18.31
C TYR A 328 -4.03 11.81 18.21
N GLY A 329 -4.67 12.00 17.05
CA GLY A 329 -5.58 13.10 16.77
C GLY A 329 -4.94 14.49 16.82
N SER A 330 -3.61 14.55 16.79
CA SER A 330 -2.84 15.77 16.95
C SER A 330 -2.31 16.22 15.60
N GLY A 331 -2.88 17.31 15.06
CA GLY A 331 -2.46 17.88 13.78
C GLY A 331 -0.94 18.03 13.65
N GLY A 332 -0.42 17.81 12.44
CA GLY A 332 1.01 17.84 12.17
C GLY A 332 1.32 17.74 10.67
N PRO A 333 2.60 17.70 10.29
CA PRO A 333 3.00 17.54 8.90
C PRO A 333 2.82 16.10 8.40
N GLN A 334 2.82 15.11 9.31
CA GLN A 334 2.68 13.69 8.99
C GLN A 334 1.29 13.16 9.36
N TYR A 335 0.64 12.47 8.43
CA TYR A 335 -0.73 11.96 8.59
C TYR A 335 -1.08 10.91 7.53
N PHE A 336 -2.24 10.28 7.69
CA PHE A 336 -2.79 9.35 6.72
C PHE A 336 -4.04 9.93 6.05
N LEU A 337 -4.22 9.68 4.74
CA LEU A 337 -5.48 9.93 4.02
C LEU A 337 -6.12 8.61 3.64
N VAL A 338 -7.45 8.54 3.77
CA VAL A 338 -8.24 7.38 3.37
C VAL A 338 -9.26 7.80 2.33
N GLU A 339 -9.33 7.07 1.22
CA GLU A 339 -10.31 7.28 0.16
C GLU A 339 -10.76 5.97 -0.49
N ASN A 340 -12.02 5.90 -0.95
CA ASN A 340 -12.56 4.73 -1.65
C ASN A 340 -12.42 4.89 -3.16
N ARG A 341 -11.76 3.94 -3.83
CA ARG A 341 -11.51 3.98 -5.28
C ARG A 341 -12.09 2.79 -6.03
N ARG A 342 -12.65 3.07 -7.20
CA ARG A 342 -13.33 2.10 -8.08
C ARG A 342 -12.88 2.25 -9.51
N GLN A 343 -12.82 1.12 -10.23
CA GLN A 343 -12.63 1.11 -11.69
C GLN A 343 -13.86 1.67 -12.43
N ARG A 344 -14.10 2.98 -12.34
CA ARG A 344 -15.23 3.70 -12.91
C ARG A 344 -14.75 4.99 -13.54
N LEU A 345 -15.48 5.45 -14.56
CA LEU A 345 -15.16 6.70 -15.26
C LEU A 345 -13.68 6.76 -15.70
N PHE A 346 -12.95 7.85 -15.44
CA PHE A 346 -11.51 7.93 -15.76
C PHE A 346 -10.64 6.98 -14.93
N ASP A 347 -11.12 6.51 -13.77
CA ASP A 347 -10.47 5.51 -12.95
C ASP A 347 -10.65 4.07 -13.43
N VAL A 348 -11.32 3.82 -14.55
CA VAL A 348 -11.41 2.46 -15.12
C VAL A 348 -10.05 1.79 -15.37
N SER A 349 -8.97 2.57 -15.50
CA SER A 349 -7.60 2.09 -15.74
C SER A 349 -6.80 1.76 -14.47
N ILE A 350 -7.31 2.01 -13.26
CA ILE A 350 -6.56 1.67 -12.04
C ILE A 350 -6.43 0.15 -11.85
N PRO A 351 -5.40 -0.33 -11.12
CA PRO A 351 -5.14 -1.77 -11.00
C PRO A 351 -6.19 -2.55 -10.18
N GLY A 352 -6.82 -1.91 -9.19
CA GLY A 352 -7.71 -2.55 -8.23
C GLY A 352 -8.82 -1.64 -7.71
N SER A 353 -9.63 -2.11 -6.77
CA SER A 353 -10.68 -1.30 -6.14
C SER A 353 -10.78 -1.60 -4.66
N GLY A 354 -10.99 -0.57 -3.84
CA GLY A 354 -10.99 -0.64 -2.39
C GLY A 354 -10.60 0.72 -1.78
N LEU A 355 -10.30 0.73 -0.50
CA LEU A 355 -9.72 1.88 0.17
C LEU A 355 -8.24 2.00 -0.18
N LEU A 356 -7.85 3.16 -0.67
CA LEU A 356 -6.45 3.59 -0.72
C LEU A 356 -6.15 4.32 0.58
N ILE A 357 -5.04 3.94 1.21
CA ILE A 357 -4.50 4.61 2.39
C ILE A 357 -3.18 5.22 1.97
N TYR A 358 -3.09 6.55 2.05
CA TYR A 358 -1.88 7.29 1.75
C TYR A 358 -1.19 7.74 3.03
N HIS A 359 0.11 7.54 3.14
CA HIS A 359 0.93 8.11 4.21
C HIS A 359 1.65 9.34 3.69
N ILE A 360 1.39 10.48 4.33
CA ILE A 360 1.89 11.79 3.90
C ILE A 360 2.83 12.37 4.94
N ASP A 361 3.91 12.99 4.47
CA ASP A 361 4.72 13.93 5.25
C ASP A 361 4.94 15.23 4.48
N GLU A 362 4.36 16.32 4.96
CA GLU A 362 4.47 17.63 4.34
C GLU A 362 5.90 18.21 4.38
N ASN A 363 6.79 17.70 5.24
CA ASN A 363 8.20 18.08 5.26
C ASN A 363 9.06 17.37 4.22
N ALA A 364 8.61 16.22 3.71
CA ALA A 364 9.31 15.55 2.63
C ALA A 364 9.16 16.42 1.36
N PRO A 365 10.27 16.73 0.66
CA PRO A 365 10.23 17.63 -0.47
C PRO A 365 9.53 17.01 -1.69
N ASN A 366 9.53 15.68 -1.80
CA ASN A 366 9.08 14.92 -2.95
C ASN A 366 9.02 13.40 -2.67
N ASN A 367 8.77 12.62 -3.74
CA ASN A 367 8.76 11.15 -3.73
C ASN A 367 10.08 10.50 -4.23
N ASP A 368 11.23 11.18 -4.14
CA ASP A 368 12.55 10.69 -4.61
C ASP A 368 13.38 10.02 -3.50
N ASN A 369 12.72 9.55 -2.43
CA ASN A 369 13.35 8.84 -1.33
C ASN A 369 12.49 7.65 -0.91
N GLN A 370 12.96 6.44 -1.26
CA GLN A 370 12.23 5.19 -1.10
C GLN A 370 12.00 4.77 0.35
N THR A 371 12.64 5.48 1.29
CA THR A 371 12.45 5.27 2.74
C THR A 371 11.63 6.37 3.40
N HIS A 372 11.31 7.45 2.67
CA HIS A 372 10.59 8.62 3.21
C HIS A 372 10.01 9.45 2.06
N TYR A 373 8.87 9.01 1.54
CA TYR A 373 8.14 9.73 0.50
C TYR A 373 7.35 10.91 1.07
N LYS A 374 6.98 11.83 0.18
CA LYS A 374 5.98 12.87 0.47
C LYS A 374 4.58 12.29 0.52
N VAL A 375 4.26 11.41 -0.42
CA VAL A 375 2.99 10.65 -0.48
C VAL A 375 3.34 9.20 -0.81
N ALA A 376 3.08 8.28 0.12
CA ALA A 376 3.25 6.84 -0.08
C ALA A 376 1.89 6.15 -0.12
N VAL A 377 1.78 5.04 -0.85
CA VAL A 377 0.61 4.14 -0.79
C VAL A 377 0.93 3.01 0.18
N GLU A 378 0.11 2.86 1.21
CA GLU A 378 0.20 1.74 2.15
C GLU A 378 -0.47 0.50 1.53
N GLN A 379 0.33 -0.31 0.83
CA GLN A 379 -0.13 -1.45 0.01
C GLN A 379 -0.63 -2.61 0.88
N ALA A 380 -1.88 -3.03 0.73
CA ALA A 380 -2.53 -3.94 1.65
C ALA A 380 -1.87 -5.31 1.79
N ASP A 381 -1.16 -5.78 0.77
CA ASP A 381 -0.46 -7.07 0.79
C ASP A 381 0.90 -7.06 1.51
N GLY A 382 1.45 -5.88 1.80
CA GLY A 382 2.77 -5.74 2.39
C GLY A 382 3.93 -6.20 1.49
N LEU A 383 3.74 -6.25 0.16
CA LEU A 383 4.79 -6.61 -0.79
C LEU A 383 5.70 -5.43 -1.17
N PHE A 384 5.23 -4.19 -0.97
CA PHE A 384 5.97 -2.97 -1.29
C PHE A 384 6.42 -2.95 -2.77
N GLU A 385 5.55 -3.35 -3.68
CA GLU A 385 5.87 -3.47 -5.11
C GLU A 385 6.16 -2.10 -5.74
N LEU A 386 5.46 -1.07 -5.31
CA LEU A 386 5.71 0.31 -5.72
C LEU A 386 7.14 0.75 -5.36
N GLU A 387 7.60 0.50 -4.15
CA GLU A 387 8.95 0.80 -3.66
C GLU A 387 10.04 0.02 -4.40
N HIS A 388 9.70 -1.15 -4.94
CA HIS A 388 10.63 -2.04 -5.64
C HIS A 388 10.44 -2.04 -7.16
N ASN A 389 9.68 -1.08 -7.72
CA ASN A 389 9.42 -0.94 -9.15
C ASN A 389 8.90 -2.24 -9.81
N SER A 390 7.92 -2.85 -9.15
CA SER A 390 7.25 -4.09 -9.58
C SER A 390 5.80 -3.86 -10.04
N GLY A 391 5.33 -2.62 -10.01
CA GLY A 391 4.00 -2.21 -10.46
C GLY A 391 3.02 -2.01 -9.31
N ALA A 392 2.05 -1.12 -9.53
CA ALA A 392 0.81 -1.08 -8.77
C ALA A 392 -0.11 -2.25 -9.18
N ASP A 393 -0.84 -2.85 -8.24
CA ASP A 393 -1.64 -4.03 -8.51
C ASP A 393 -3.00 -4.07 -7.75
N ALA A 394 -3.78 -5.14 -7.92
CA ALA A 394 -5.09 -5.25 -7.30
C ALA A 394 -5.04 -5.58 -5.79
N SER A 395 -3.85 -5.87 -5.28
CA SER A 395 -3.50 -6.19 -3.90
C SER A 395 -3.23 -4.93 -3.06
N ASP A 396 -2.91 -3.79 -3.68
CA ASP A 396 -2.62 -2.55 -2.97
C ASP A 396 -3.81 -1.99 -2.15
N PRO A 397 -5.06 -1.97 -2.67
CA PRO A 397 -6.19 -1.40 -1.92
C PRO A 397 -6.68 -2.32 -0.80
N TRP A 398 -7.30 -1.73 0.23
CA TRP A 398 -7.89 -2.44 1.37
C TRP A 398 -9.42 -2.56 1.21
N PRO A 399 -10.04 -3.76 1.32
CA PRO A 399 -9.40 -5.05 1.45
C PRO A 399 -8.96 -5.63 0.09
N GLY A 400 -9.36 -4.98 -1.01
CA GLY A 400 -8.87 -5.27 -2.36
C GLY A 400 -8.91 -6.75 -2.73
N ALA A 401 -7.84 -7.25 -3.34
CA ALA A 401 -7.68 -8.66 -3.66
C ALA A 401 -7.16 -9.53 -2.49
N THR A 402 -6.60 -8.93 -1.45
CA THR A 402 -5.95 -9.64 -0.32
C THR A 402 -6.94 -10.03 0.78
N ASN A 403 -8.12 -9.40 0.80
CA ASN A 403 -9.09 -9.50 1.88
C ASN A 403 -8.55 -9.05 3.25
N HIS A 404 -7.51 -8.20 3.28
CA HIS A 404 -6.98 -7.62 4.50
C HIS A 404 -7.85 -6.45 4.94
N THR A 405 -8.49 -6.55 6.11
CA THR A 405 -9.52 -5.60 6.56
C THR A 405 -9.05 -4.69 7.71
N CYS A 406 -7.74 -4.65 7.99
CA CYS A 406 -7.19 -3.90 9.11
C CYS A 406 -5.77 -3.37 8.78
N PHE A 407 -5.63 -2.05 8.77
CA PHE A 407 -4.36 -1.32 8.74
C PHE A 407 -4.17 -0.61 10.08
N ASP A 408 -3.06 -0.86 10.78
CA ASP A 408 -2.69 -0.24 12.05
C ASP A 408 -1.18 -0.41 12.35
N ASP A 409 -0.68 0.00 13.53
CA ASP A 409 0.74 -0.12 13.91
C ASP A 409 1.24 -1.58 14.00
N PHE A 410 0.35 -2.57 13.93
CA PHE A 410 0.65 -4.01 14.04
C PHE A 410 0.37 -4.78 12.74
N SER A 411 -0.15 -4.12 11.69
CA SER A 411 -0.32 -4.72 10.37
C SER A 411 0.99 -4.71 9.57
N LEU A 412 0.97 -5.30 8.38
CA LEU A 412 2.03 -5.18 7.38
C LEU A 412 1.39 -4.71 6.06
N PRO A 413 1.71 -3.50 5.56
CA PRO A 413 2.51 -2.45 6.20
C PRO A 413 1.88 -1.96 7.51
N ASN A 414 2.68 -1.35 8.37
CA ASN A 414 2.21 -0.79 9.63
C ASN A 414 1.95 0.71 9.52
N ALA A 415 1.15 1.25 10.43
CA ALA A 415 0.86 2.68 10.52
C ALA A 415 1.94 3.49 11.28
N HIS A 416 3.18 2.98 11.43
CA HIS A 416 4.21 3.75 12.12
C HIS A 416 4.58 5.02 11.36
N LEU A 417 5.03 6.03 12.10
CA LEU A 417 5.67 7.20 11.54
C LEU A 417 7.05 6.86 10.97
N TYR A 418 7.57 7.74 10.12
CA TYR A 418 8.91 7.58 9.50
C TYR A 418 10.05 7.52 10.51
N ASP A 419 9.86 7.99 11.75
CA ASP A 419 10.83 7.83 12.84
C ASP A 419 10.75 6.46 13.56
N GLY A 420 9.82 5.60 13.14
CA GLY A 420 9.54 4.28 13.69
C GLY A 420 8.64 4.27 14.92
N SER A 421 8.10 5.42 15.33
CA SER A 421 7.13 5.48 16.43
C SER A 421 5.72 5.11 15.98
N GLN A 422 4.93 4.59 16.91
CA GLN A 422 3.52 4.26 16.72
C GLN A 422 2.69 5.52 16.45
N SER A 423 1.76 5.45 15.50
CA SER A 423 0.85 6.57 15.22
C SER A 423 -0.46 6.47 15.99
N GLU A 424 -0.82 5.27 16.45
CA GLU A 424 -2.15 4.86 16.91
C GLU A 424 -3.27 5.01 15.87
N VAL A 425 -2.93 5.30 14.61
CA VAL A 425 -3.89 5.33 13.51
C VAL A 425 -4.32 3.90 13.18
N ALA A 426 -5.60 3.74 12.88
CA ALA A 426 -6.17 2.48 12.42
C ALA A 426 -7.26 2.70 11.39
N VAL A 427 -7.33 1.82 10.41
CA VAL A 427 -8.45 1.64 9.49
C VAL A 427 -8.85 0.17 9.57
N ALA A 428 -9.93 -0.14 10.28
CA ALA A 428 -10.30 -1.50 10.66
C ALA A 428 -11.72 -1.84 10.22
N ASN A 429 -12.08 -3.13 10.30
CA ASN A 429 -13.41 -3.64 9.93
C ASN A 429 -13.85 -3.19 8.53
N ILE A 430 -12.90 -3.10 7.61
CA ILE A 430 -13.12 -2.62 6.25
C ILE A 430 -14.04 -3.60 5.52
N SER A 431 -15.14 -3.10 4.95
CA SER A 431 -16.08 -3.90 4.16
C SER A 431 -15.49 -4.34 2.82
N ASP A 432 -16.15 -5.28 2.14
CA ASP A 432 -15.83 -5.63 0.75
C ASP A 432 -15.84 -4.38 -0.16
N SER A 433 -14.99 -4.38 -1.20
CA SER A 433 -14.86 -3.26 -2.12
C SER A 433 -16.15 -3.01 -2.92
N ASP A 434 -16.83 -1.89 -2.67
CA ASP A 434 -18.03 -1.43 -3.36
C ASP A 434 -18.02 0.10 -3.54
N SER A 435 -19.01 0.65 -4.23
CA SER A 435 -19.17 2.10 -4.46
C SER A 435 -19.41 2.88 -3.16
N ILE A 436 -19.84 2.18 -2.11
CA ILE A 436 -19.96 2.65 -0.74
C ILE A 436 -19.29 1.60 0.12
N MET A 437 -18.23 1.96 0.81
CA MET A 437 -17.54 1.08 1.76
C MET A 437 -17.79 1.55 3.19
N TYR A 438 -17.60 0.65 4.15
CA TYR A 438 -17.65 0.97 5.57
C TYR A 438 -16.35 0.58 6.25
N ALA A 439 -15.87 1.40 7.17
CA ALA A 439 -14.70 1.10 8.01
C ALA A 439 -14.79 1.80 9.36
N ASP A 440 -14.08 1.27 10.35
CA ASP A 440 -13.77 1.98 11.59
C ASP A 440 -12.49 2.79 11.36
N LEU A 441 -12.54 4.09 11.65
CA LEU A 441 -11.43 5.02 11.49
C LEU A 441 -10.95 5.46 12.87
N GLY A 442 -9.74 5.05 13.24
CA GLY A 442 -9.13 5.31 14.54
C GLY A 442 -7.95 6.26 14.45
N ILE A 443 -7.85 7.16 15.43
CA ILE A 443 -6.69 8.06 15.65
C ILE A 443 -6.02 7.81 17.01
N ILE A 444 -6.66 6.99 17.84
CA ILE A 444 -6.20 6.51 19.15
C ILE A 444 -6.71 5.08 19.30
N TYR A 445 -5.89 4.17 19.84
CA TYR A 445 -6.37 2.81 20.09
C TYR A 445 -7.40 2.76 21.21
N VAL A 446 -8.54 2.14 20.90
CA VAL A 446 -9.61 1.87 21.88
C VAL A 446 -9.74 0.38 22.19
N ASP A 447 -9.40 -0.47 21.23
CA ASP A 447 -9.49 -1.91 21.36
C ASP A 447 -8.14 -2.51 21.74
N PRO A 448 -8.09 -3.42 22.72
CA PRO A 448 -6.87 -4.12 23.08
C PRO A 448 -6.45 -5.09 21.95
N LEU A 449 -5.21 -5.56 22.03
CA LEU A 449 -4.73 -6.68 21.23
C LEU A 449 -3.90 -7.55 22.17
N TYR A 450 -4.32 -8.80 22.35
CA TYR A 450 -3.63 -9.73 23.22
C TYR A 450 -2.74 -10.67 22.40
N GLU A 451 -1.60 -11.03 22.98
CA GLU A 451 -0.73 -12.09 22.51
C GLU A 451 -0.64 -13.18 23.58
N LEU A 452 -0.97 -14.42 23.22
CA LEU A 452 -0.88 -15.56 24.12
C LEU A 452 0.57 -16.06 24.15
N ALA A 453 1.23 -15.99 25.32
CA ALA A 453 2.59 -16.50 25.50
C ALA A 453 2.61 -18.02 25.72
N TYR A 454 1.76 -18.53 26.60
CA TYR A 454 1.63 -19.97 26.83
C TYR A 454 0.31 -20.33 27.50
N ILE A 455 -0.03 -21.61 27.41
CA ILE A 455 -1.10 -22.27 28.16
C ILE A 455 -0.61 -23.64 28.63
N PHE A 456 -0.79 -23.95 29.91
CA PHE A 456 -0.50 -25.25 30.51
C PHE A 456 -1.58 -25.64 31.52
N PHE A 457 -1.59 -26.92 31.91
CA PHE A 457 -2.51 -27.43 32.91
C PHE A 457 -1.76 -27.77 34.20
N ASN A 458 -2.34 -27.39 35.33
CA ASN A 458 -1.90 -27.83 36.64
C ASN A 458 -2.90 -28.87 37.16
N ASP A 459 -2.46 -30.13 37.18
CA ASP A 459 -3.20 -31.31 37.63
C ASP A 459 -2.75 -31.75 39.04
N SER A 460 -2.37 -30.83 39.92
CA SER A 460 -1.89 -31.15 41.29
C SER A 460 -2.81 -32.03 42.16
N THR A 461 -4.06 -32.25 41.75
CA THR A 461 -4.99 -33.21 42.39
C THR A 461 -4.86 -34.65 41.90
N GLY A 462 -4.09 -34.85 40.83
CA GLY A 462 -3.79 -36.11 40.15
C GLY A 462 -2.30 -36.47 40.27
N ASN A 463 -1.65 -36.75 39.14
CA ASN A 463 -0.28 -37.26 39.11
C ASN A 463 0.81 -36.17 38.95
N SER A 464 0.41 -34.90 38.77
CA SER A 464 1.27 -33.73 38.59
C SER A 464 2.19 -33.77 37.36
N ASN A 465 1.75 -34.43 36.29
CA ASN A 465 2.50 -34.52 35.03
C ASN A 465 2.14 -33.41 34.01
N GLY A 466 1.17 -32.55 34.33
CA GLY A 466 0.73 -31.46 33.46
C GLY A 466 -0.23 -31.87 32.32
N ARG A 467 -0.65 -33.13 32.27
CA ARG A 467 -1.64 -33.66 31.32
C ARG A 467 -2.95 -33.94 32.06
N PRO A 468 -4.10 -33.42 31.59
CA PRO A 468 -5.38 -33.76 32.21
C PRO A 468 -5.79 -35.22 31.93
N GLU A 469 -5.86 -36.03 32.97
CA GLU A 469 -6.19 -37.47 32.87
C GLU A 469 -7.55 -37.84 33.48
N PRO A 470 -8.11 -39.03 33.17
CA PRO A 470 -9.46 -39.40 33.60
C PRO A 470 -9.59 -39.43 35.12
N GLY A 471 -10.55 -38.66 35.63
CA GLY A 471 -10.82 -38.52 37.07
C GLY A 471 -10.11 -37.33 37.73
N GLU A 472 -9.25 -36.61 37.03
CA GLU A 472 -8.51 -35.48 37.58
C GLU A 472 -9.28 -34.16 37.48
N THR A 473 -9.04 -33.29 38.46
CA THR A 473 -9.45 -31.88 38.39
C THR A 473 -8.22 -31.03 38.12
N CYS A 474 -8.25 -30.32 37.01
CA CYS A 474 -7.15 -29.56 36.47
C CYS A 474 -7.45 -28.06 36.50
N GLN A 475 -6.40 -27.26 36.64
CA GLN A 475 -6.46 -25.82 36.48
C GLN A 475 -5.83 -25.46 35.14
N LEU A 476 -6.54 -24.67 34.33
CA LEU A 476 -5.99 -24.08 33.11
C LEU A 476 -5.28 -22.79 33.48
N ILE A 477 -3.97 -22.74 33.23
CA ILE A 477 -3.16 -21.54 33.46
C ILE A 477 -2.64 -21.03 32.12
N PHE A 478 -2.81 -19.73 31.88
CA PHE A 478 -2.26 -19.06 30.70
C PHE A 478 -1.46 -17.82 31.09
N SER A 479 -0.59 -17.39 30.20
CA SER A 479 0.07 -16.08 30.25
C SER A 479 -0.13 -15.37 28.93
N ALA A 480 -0.43 -14.07 28.99
CA ALA A 480 -0.63 -13.22 27.82
C ALA A 480 -0.06 -11.82 28.05
N GLN A 481 0.04 -11.02 27.00
CA GLN A 481 0.41 -9.61 27.04
C GLN A 481 -0.62 -8.80 26.24
N ASN A 482 -0.97 -7.60 26.71
CA ASN A 482 -1.78 -6.64 25.96
C ASN A 482 -0.85 -5.61 25.31
N ILE A 483 -0.84 -5.52 23.99
CA ILE A 483 0.16 -4.72 23.25
C ILE A 483 -0.39 -3.44 22.63
N ARG A 484 -1.71 -3.20 22.67
CA ARG A 484 -2.36 -2.12 21.92
C ARG A 484 -3.04 -1.06 22.78
N ALA A 485 -4.17 -1.37 23.43
CA ALA A 485 -4.92 -0.41 24.25
C ALA A 485 -5.16 -0.94 25.67
N GLY A 486 -4.96 -0.10 26.68
CA GLY A 486 -5.26 -0.46 28.06
C GLY A 486 -6.76 -0.68 28.27
N VAL A 487 -7.12 -1.69 29.05
CA VAL A 487 -8.50 -1.97 29.47
C VAL A 487 -8.58 -2.19 30.96
N ASP A 488 -9.75 -1.96 31.56
CA ASP A 488 -10.01 -2.13 32.99
C ASP A 488 -10.97 -3.29 33.33
N ASP A 489 -11.45 -4.02 32.32
CA ASP A 489 -12.56 -4.96 32.41
C ASP A 489 -12.31 -6.34 31.75
N LEU A 490 -11.05 -6.76 31.57
CA LEU A 490 -10.77 -8.04 30.90
C LEU A 490 -11.39 -9.23 31.65
N VAL A 491 -12.19 -10.01 30.93
CA VAL A 491 -12.68 -11.32 31.33
C VAL A 491 -12.25 -12.35 30.29
N VAL A 492 -11.68 -13.46 30.74
CA VAL A 492 -11.32 -14.59 29.87
C VAL A 492 -12.23 -15.77 30.18
N THR A 493 -12.86 -16.32 29.15
CA THR A 493 -13.65 -17.55 29.27
C THR A 493 -12.96 -18.69 28.53
N ALA A 494 -13.00 -19.89 29.10
CA ALA A 494 -12.47 -21.10 28.47
C ALA A 494 -13.60 -22.06 28.08
N SER A 495 -13.42 -22.73 26.94
CA SER A 495 -14.24 -23.86 26.52
C SER A 495 -13.37 -24.96 25.92
N CYS A 496 -13.89 -26.19 25.91
CA CYS A 496 -13.27 -27.34 25.25
C CYS A 496 -14.15 -27.80 24.09
N SER A 497 -13.55 -28.25 22.99
CA SER A 497 -14.30 -28.86 21.88
C SER A 497 -14.96 -30.18 22.27
N ASP A 498 -14.41 -30.89 23.26
CA ASP A 498 -15.02 -32.09 23.80
C ASP A 498 -15.97 -31.77 24.97
N SER A 499 -17.21 -32.20 24.80
CA SER A 499 -18.32 -31.92 25.73
C SER A 499 -18.26 -32.72 27.04
N GLN A 500 -17.41 -33.75 27.12
CA GLN A 500 -17.19 -34.52 28.33
C GLN A 500 -16.28 -33.78 29.31
N VAL A 501 -15.47 -32.81 28.85
CA VAL A 501 -14.68 -31.93 29.73
C VAL A 501 -15.61 -30.96 30.46
N LEU A 502 -15.69 -31.12 31.79
CA LEU A 502 -16.64 -30.37 32.61
C LEU A 502 -15.93 -29.21 33.32
N PHE A 503 -16.22 -27.97 32.91
CA PHE A 503 -15.74 -26.79 33.62
C PHE A 503 -16.57 -26.57 34.90
N SER A 504 -15.91 -26.67 36.05
CA SER A 504 -16.46 -26.24 37.34
C SER A 504 -16.41 -24.72 37.49
N ASP A 505 -15.42 -24.11 36.85
CA ASP A 505 -15.29 -22.68 36.62
C ASP A 505 -14.61 -22.46 35.27
N SER A 506 -15.31 -21.79 34.36
CA SER A 506 -14.83 -21.52 33.01
C SER A 506 -14.42 -20.06 32.83
N ILE A 507 -14.43 -19.24 33.88
CA ILE A 507 -14.28 -17.79 33.80
C ILE A 507 -13.06 -17.37 34.62
N SER A 508 -12.31 -16.40 34.11
CA SER A 508 -11.26 -15.70 34.83
C SER A 508 -11.48 -14.19 34.71
N ASN A 509 -11.71 -13.52 35.84
CA ASN A 509 -11.97 -12.10 35.93
C ASN A 509 -10.66 -11.37 36.25
N LEU A 510 -10.03 -10.80 35.23
CA LEU A 510 -8.70 -10.20 35.35
C LEU A 510 -8.75 -8.69 35.55
N GLY A 511 -9.79 -8.01 35.07
CA GLY A 511 -9.98 -6.57 35.23
C GLY A 511 -8.90 -5.77 34.49
N THR A 512 -8.15 -4.94 35.21
CA THR A 512 -7.19 -4.01 34.60
C THR A 512 -5.94 -4.67 34.08
N MET A 513 -5.72 -4.57 32.77
CA MET A 513 -4.58 -5.15 32.08
C MET A 513 -3.58 -4.06 31.66
N PRO A 514 -2.36 -4.05 32.22
CA PRO A 514 -1.33 -3.10 31.82
C PRO A 514 -0.85 -3.35 30.39
N LEU A 515 -0.56 -2.26 29.67
CA LEU A 515 0.08 -2.32 28.36
C LEU A 515 1.50 -2.84 28.46
N ASN A 516 1.88 -3.69 27.50
CA ASN A 516 3.22 -4.24 27.32
C ASN A 516 3.78 -4.96 28.55
N VAL A 517 2.93 -5.52 29.40
CA VAL A 517 3.33 -6.32 30.56
C VAL A 517 2.62 -7.67 30.52
N PHE A 518 3.38 -8.75 30.72
CA PHE A 518 2.79 -10.09 30.84
C PHE A 518 1.92 -10.20 32.08
N PHE A 519 0.76 -10.82 31.92
CA PHE A 519 -0.16 -11.20 32.98
C PHE A 519 -0.54 -12.68 32.86
N ASP A 520 -1.07 -13.23 33.94
CA ASP A 520 -1.59 -14.60 34.01
C ASP A 520 -2.93 -14.62 34.76
N ASN A 521 -3.59 -15.78 34.75
CA ASN A 521 -4.84 -15.99 35.45
C ASN A 521 -4.71 -16.64 36.83
N ARG A 522 -3.54 -16.59 37.48
CA ARG A 522 -3.35 -17.24 38.79
C ARG A 522 -4.13 -16.56 39.93
N SER A 523 -4.59 -15.33 39.71
CA SER A 523 -5.48 -14.60 40.62
C SER A 523 -6.93 -15.11 40.58
N ASP A 524 -7.36 -15.70 39.46
CA ASP A 524 -8.71 -16.25 39.25
C ASP A 524 -8.64 -17.45 38.27
N LEU A 525 -8.48 -18.66 38.82
CA LEU A 525 -8.11 -19.86 38.07
C LEU A 525 -9.31 -20.54 37.42
N ILE A 526 -9.18 -20.83 36.13
CA ILE A 526 -10.14 -21.66 35.39
C ILE A 526 -9.93 -23.12 35.80
N THR A 527 -11.01 -23.82 36.15
CA THR A 527 -10.96 -25.18 36.71
C THR A 527 -11.95 -26.11 36.02
N PHE A 528 -11.45 -27.26 35.57
CA PHE A 528 -12.25 -28.28 34.89
C PHE A 528 -11.89 -29.69 35.37
N THR A 529 -12.77 -30.65 35.08
CA THR A 529 -12.60 -32.05 35.44
C THR A 529 -12.70 -32.93 34.21
N ILE A 530 -11.82 -33.92 34.11
CA ILE A 530 -11.92 -34.98 33.10
C ILE A 530 -12.70 -36.16 33.71
N PRO A 531 -13.76 -36.66 33.05
CA PRO A 531 -14.54 -37.79 33.57
C PRO A 531 -13.71 -39.07 33.74
N MET A 532 -14.08 -39.91 34.71
CA MET A 532 -13.35 -41.15 35.02
C MET A 532 -13.23 -42.14 33.83
N ASN A 533 -14.16 -42.08 32.87
CA ASN A 533 -14.22 -42.97 31.71
C ASN A 533 -13.80 -42.27 30.41
N PHE A 534 -13.05 -41.17 30.51
CA PHE A 534 -12.62 -40.40 29.34
C PHE A 534 -11.58 -41.22 28.55
N GLU A 535 -11.84 -41.42 27.25
CA GLU A 535 -10.87 -42.02 26.33
C GLU A 535 -9.89 -40.95 25.86
N SER A 536 -8.64 -41.31 25.60
CA SER A 536 -7.63 -40.35 25.18
C SER A 536 -7.93 -39.74 23.82
N GLU A 537 -7.82 -38.42 23.71
CA GLU A 537 -8.01 -37.69 22.45
C GLU A 537 -7.34 -36.31 22.48
N PHE A 538 -7.17 -35.71 21.31
CA PHE A 538 -6.84 -34.29 21.20
C PHE A 538 -8.12 -33.46 21.22
N ALA A 539 -8.21 -32.50 22.14
CA ALA A 539 -9.30 -31.55 22.21
C ALA A 539 -8.79 -30.11 22.15
N ASN A 540 -9.57 -29.23 21.52
CA ASN A 540 -9.25 -27.83 21.38
C ASN A 540 -9.75 -27.04 22.60
N PHE A 541 -8.82 -26.46 23.34
CA PHE A 541 -9.14 -25.44 24.35
C PHE A 541 -9.19 -24.08 23.67
N THR A 542 -10.33 -23.40 23.80
CA THR A 542 -10.54 -22.05 23.30
C THR A 542 -10.58 -21.08 24.47
N LEU A 543 -9.69 -20.09 24.47
CA LEU A 543 -9.76 -18.94 25.37
C LEU A 543 -10.40 -17.76 24.61
N THR A 544 -11.50 -17.23 25.12
CA THR A 544 -12.14 -16.02 24.59
C THR A 544 -11.89 -14.86 25.54
N PHE A 545 -11.05 -13.94 25.12
CA PHE A 545 -10.75 -12.68 25.80
C PHE A 545 -11.85 -11.69 25.46
N THR A 546 -12.54 -11.18 26.47
CA THR A 546 -13.65 -10.23 26.33
C THR A 546 -13.32 -8.98 27.13
N ALA A 547 -13.43 -7.82 26.49
CA ALA A 547 -13.16 -6.51 27.10
C ALA A 547 -14.11 -5.46 26.51
N ARG A 548 -13.97 -4.19 26.93
CA ARG A 548 -14.74 -3.07 26.38
C ARG A 548 -16.25 -3.26 26.55
N ASP A 549 -16.68 -3.57 27.77
CA ASP A 549 -18.08 -3.86 28.12
C ASP A 549 -18.69 -4.99 27.27
N GLY A 550 -17.86 -5.92 26.80
CA GLY A 550 -18.27 -7.04 25.95
C GLY A 550 -18.39 -6.70 24.45
N LEU A 551 -17.89 -5.54 24.02
CA LEU A 551 -17.84 -5.19 22.60
C LEU A 551 -16.62 -5.81 21.90
N TYR A 552 -15.54 -6.07 22.63
CA TYR A 552 -14.33 -6.67 22.10
C TYR A 552 -14.26 -8.16 22.43
N HIS A 553 -13.93 -8.98 21.42
CA HIS A 553 -13.68 -10.41 21.58
C HIS A 553 -12.44 -10.85 20.77
N GLN A 554 -11.50 -11.54 21.42
CA GLN A 554 -10.37 -12.22 20.75
C GLN A 554 -10.30 -13.67 21.22
N GLN A 555 -10.14 -14.60 20.26
CA GLN A 555 -10.08 -16.02 20.56
C GLN A 555 -8.70 -16.61 20.29
N PHE A 556 -8.24 -17.47 21.21
CA PHE A 556 -7.08 -18.33 21.02
C PHE A 556 -7.52 -19.79 21.12
N VAL A 557 -7.24 -20.58 20.09
CA VAL A 557 -7.54 -22.01 20.05
C VAL A 557 -6.24 -22.81 20.13
N THR A 558 -6.15 -23.71 21.10
CA THR A 558 -4.96 -24.55 21.31
C THR A 558 -5.36 -26.03 21.45
N PRO A 559 -4.89 -26.93 20.57
CA PRO A 559 -5.11 -28.36 20.70
C PRO A 559 -4.29 -28.92 21.87
N ARG A 560 -4.89 -29.81 22.67
CA ARG A 560 -4.25 -30.44 23.82
C ARG A 560 -4.64 -31.91 23.93
N MET A 561 -3.67 -32.77 24.21
CA MET A 561 -3.91 -34.18 24.52
C MET A 561 -4.58 -34.28 25.89
N LEU A 562 -5.70 -35.00 25.92
CA LEU A 562 -6.45 -35.34 27.11
C LEU A 562 -6.44 -36.86 27.29
N GLY A 563 -6.51 -37.31 28.54
CA GLY A 563 -6.52 -38.74 28.86
C GLY A 563 -5.14 -39.39 28.79
N VAL A 564 -5.13 -40.72 28.87
CA VAL A 564 -3.90 -41.53 28.79
C VAL A 564 -3.87 -42.26 27.45
N PRO A 565 -3.05 -41.83 26.48
CA PRO A 565 -2.98 -42.48 25.18
C PRO A 565 -2.36 -43.86 25.28
N ASN A 566 -2.88 -44.80 24.49
CA ASN A 566 -2.35 -46.17 24.42
C ASN A 566 -1.13 -46.30 23.47
N LEU A 567 -0.78 -45.23 22.76
CA LEU A 567 0.34 -45.16 21.83
C LEU A 567 1.39 -44.18 22.34
N ILE A 568 2.66 -44.58 22.31
CA ILE A 568 3.80 -43.67 22.49
C ILE A 568 4.54 -43.50 21.17
N LEU A 569 4.80 -42.26 20.78
CA LEU A 569 5.64 -41.86 19.67
C LEU A 569 6.98 -41.41 20.26
N VAL A 570 8.02 -42.21 20.08
CA VAL A 570 9.36 -41.97 20.59
C VAL A 570 10.21 -41.34 19.50
N ASP A 571 10.64 -40.11 19.77
CA ASP A 571 11.59 -39.37 18.96
C ASP A 571 13.02 -39.61 19.47
N ASP A 572 13.79 -40.32 18.66
CA ASP A 572 15.20 -40.66 18.86
C ASP A 572 16.03 -40.24 17.65
N ASP A 573 15.61 -39.20 16.95
CA ASP A 573 16.21 -38.77 15.69
C ASP A 573 17.41 -37.81 15.83
N ALA A 574 17.82 -37.56 17.08
CA ALA A 574 18.89 -36.66 17.48
C ALA A 574 18.65 -35.18 17.14
N GLY A 575 17.39 -34.74 17.17
CA GLY A 575 16.98 -33.34 17.00
C GLY A 575 16.81 -32.95 15.54
N LEU A 576 16.50 -33.93 14.68
CA LEU A 576 15.87 -33.67 13.39
C LEU A 576 14.38 -33.38 13.63
N ASN A 577 13.68 -32.94 12.58
CA ASN A 577 12.25 -32.62 12.68
C ASN A 577 11.42 -33.68 11.94
N LEU A 578 11.59 -34.97 12.27
CA LEU A 578 10.88 -36.08 11.60
C LEU A 578 9.54 -36.44 12.26
N GLU A 579 9.35 -36.04 13.52
CA GLU A 579 8.14 -36.19 14.32
C GLU A 579 6.90 -35.69 13.57
N THR A 580 6.99 -34.59 12.82
CA THR A 580 5.85 -33.98 12.10
C THR A 580 5.16 -34.98 11.16
N TYR A 581 5.91 -35.85 10.46
CA TYR A 581 5.31 -36.85 9.57
C TYR A 581 4.45 -37.88 10.32
N TYR A 582 4.88 -38.26 11.52
CA TYR A 582 4.16 -39.22 12.36
C TYR A 582 3.00 -38.54 13.07
N GLU A 583 3.21 -37.35 13.61
CA GLU A 583 2.19 -36.54 14.26
C GLU A 583 1.03 -36.25 13.30
N ASP A 584 1.31 -35.80 12.08
CA ASP A 584 0.30 -35.57 11.04
C ASP A 584 -0.43 -36.86 10.67
N ALA A 585 0.28 -37.98 10.50
CA ALA A 585 -0.33 -39.25 10.15
C ALA A 585 -1.26 -39.77 11.27
N LEU A 586 -0.83 -39.66 12.53
CA LEU A 586 -1.60 -40.06 13.70
C LEU A 586 -2.83 -39.15 13.89
N GLN A 587 -2.65 -37.84 13.77
CA GLN A 587 -3.75 -36.86 13.84
C GLN A 587 -4.78 -37.09 12.73
N ASN A 588 -4.34 -37.29 11.47
CA ASN A 588 -5.24 -37.61 10.35
C ASN A 588 -5.97 -38.95 10.53
N ALA A 589 -5.36 -39.90 11.26
CA ALA A 589 -5.98 -41.17 11.61
C ALA A 589 -6.85 -41.12 12.88
N GLY A 590 -6.97 -39.94 13.51
CA GLY A 590 -7.69 -39.75 14.77
C GLY A 590 -7.10 -40.56 15.94
N GLN A 591 -5.79 -40.81 15.91
CA GLN A 591 -5.09 -41.57 16.95
C GLN A 591 -4.50 -40.63 17.99
N SER A 592 -4.80 -40.88 19.26
CA SER A 592 -4.14 -40.23 20.39
C SER A 592 -2.77 -40.86 20.66
N TYR A 593 -1.77 -40.05 20.99
CA TYR A 593 -0.43 -40.52 21.28
C TYR A 593 0.26 -39.67 22.34
N GLU A 594 1.20 -40.28 23.06
CA GLU A 594 2.20 -39.54 23.86
C GLU A 594 3.43 -39.30 23.00
N HIS A 595 3.87 -38.05 22.88
CA HIS A 595 5.17 -37.75 22.27
C HIS A 595 6.26 -37.80 23.35
N TRP A 596 7.31 -38.57 23.10
CA TRP A 596 8.47 -38.70 23.98
C TRP A 596 9.76 -38.40 23.23
N ASP A 597 10.36 -37.24 23.51
CA ASP A 597 11.64 -36.83 22.93
C ASP A 597 12.79 -37.26 23.84
N ILE A 598 13.60 -38.20 23.37
CA ILE A 598 14.72 -38.77 24.14
C ILE A 598 15.77 -37.70 24.46
N SER A 599 15.94 -36.69 23.61
CA SER A 599 16.95 -35.64 23.81
C SER A 599 16.65 -34.77 25.04
N THR A 600 15.37 -34.61 25.37
CA THR A 600 14.89 -33.79 26.49
C THR A 600 14.42 -34.62 27.70
N GLN A 601 13.81 -35.77 27.47
CA GLN A 601 13.21 -36.62 28.51
C GLN A 601 14.07 -37.84 28.88
N GLY A 602 15.07 -38.18 28.06
CA GLY A 602 15.91 -39.36 28.25
C GLY A 602 15.23 -40.67 27.85
N SER A 603 15.83 -41.79 28.25
CA SER A 603 15.39 -43.14 27.89
C SER A 603 13.93 -43.44 28.30
N PRO A 604 13.04 -43.80 27.36
CA PRO A 604 11.65 -44.16 27.64
C PRO A 604 11.50 -45.63 28.09
N ALA A 605 12.58 -46.41 28.19
CA ALA A 605 12.55 -47.86 28.43
C ALA A 605 11.61 -48.28 29.58
N ALA A 606 11.62 -47.53 30.69
CA ALA A 606 10.76 -47.80 31.84
C ALA A 606 9.29 -47.37 31.64
N ALA A 607 9.03 -46.42 30.74
CA ALA A 607 7.71 -45.89 30.45
C ALA A 607 6.94 -46.75 29.42
N LEU A 608 7.65 -47.45 28.51
CA LEU A 608 7.06 -48.26 27.44
C LEU A 608 5.99 -49.25 27.93
N VAL A 609 6.16 -49.82 29.12
CA VAL A 609 5.22 -50.79 29.71
C VAL A 609 3.80 -50.23 29.92
N ASN A 610 3.66 -48.90 29.92
CA ASN A 610 2.37 -48.23 30.11
C ASN A 610 1.59 -48.05 28.79
N TYR A 611 2.14 -48.46 27.65
CA TYR A 611 1.56 -48.28 26.33
C TYR A 611 1.34 -49.63 25.65
N ASP A 612 0.30 -49.76 24.82
CA ASP A 612 0.06 -50.97 24.03
C ASP A 612 0.83 -50.95 22.70
N TYR A 613 1.08 -49.74 22.20
CA TYR A 613 1.74 -49.47 20.93
C TYR A 613 2.89 -48.48 21.12
N ALA A 614 4.02 -48.75 20.49
CA ALA A 614 5.14 -47.84 20.42
C ALA A 614 5.53 -47.65 18.95
N ILE A 615 5.65 -46.40 18.53
CA ILE A 615 6.30 -46.00 17.29
C ILE A 615 7.62 -45.39 17.70
N TRP A 616 8.74 -45.94 17.22
CA TRP A 616 10.08 -45.46 17.54
C TRP A 616 10.81 -45.13 16.24
N PHE A 617 11.26 -43.90 16.09
CA PHE A 617 12.03 -43.49 14.91
C PHE A 617 13.36 -42.88 15.33
N THR A 618 14.43 -43.23 14.60
CA THR A 618 15.79 -42.79 14.94
C THR A 618 16.42 -41.87 13.89
N GLY A 619 15.64 -41.43 12.90
CA GLY A 619 16.12 -40.67 11.74
C GLY A 619 17.28 -41.32 10.98
N ASP A 620 18.27 -40.51 10.57
CA ASP A 620 19.48 -40.94 9.86
C ASP A 620 20.64 -41.31 10.81
N THR A 621 20.35 -41.60 12.09
CA THR A 621 21.39 -42.02 13.03
C THR A 621 21.89 -43.43 12.68
N ARG A 622 23.19 -43.57 12.37
CA ARG A 622 23.78 -44.83 11.83
C ARG A 622 24.69 -45.60 12.80
N GLU A 623 25.24 -44.93 13.80
CA GLU A 623 26.15 -45.52 14.80
C GLU A 623 25.44 -45.62 16.14
N THR A 624 25.14 -46.86 16.58
CA THR A 624 24.41 -47.17 17.83
C THR A 624 23.13 -46.33 18.02
N PRO A 625 22.16 -46.39 17.09
CA PRO A 625 21.04 -45.45 17.07
C PRO A 625 20.05 -45.63 18.21
N ILE A 626 20.02 -46.80 18.85
CA ILE A 626 19.25 -47.03 20.08
C ILE A 626 20.24 -47.54 21.13
N SER A 627 20.20 -46.97 22.34
CA SER A 627 21.12 -47.33 23.42
C SER A 627 20.94 -48.78 23.88
N GLU A 628 21.96 -49.42 24.47
CA GLU A 628 21.82 -50.78 25.01
C GLU A 628 20.72 -50.89 26.08
N ALA A 629 20.50 -49.82 26.85
CA ALA A 629 19.45 -49.75 27.85
C ALA A 629 18.06 -49.70 27.21
N ASP A 630 17.90 -48.91 26.16
CA ASP A 630 16.64 -48.80 25.41
C ASP A 630 16.33 -50.08 24.62
N VAL A 631 17.35 -50.73 24.06
CA VAL A 631 17.20 -52.06 23.44
C VAL A 631 16.72 -53.09 24.45
N ALA A 632 17.29 -53.11 25.66
CA ALA A 632 16.82 -54.00 26.72
C ALA A 632 15.36 -53.69 27.12
N GLY A 633 15.02 -52.40 27.24
CA GLY A 633 13.65 -51.94 27.50
C GLY A 633 12.65 -52.37 26.42
N LEU A 634 13.02 -52.23 25.14
CA LEU A 634 12.19 -52.66 24.01
C LEU A 634 12.01 -54.19 23.98
N ILE A 635 13.04 -54.97 24.33
CA ILE A 635 12.92 -56.43 24.48
C ILE A 635 11.92 -56.78 25.58
N ASP A 636 12.02 -56.14 26.74
CA ASP A 636 11.09 -56.36 27.85
C ASP A 636 9.66 -55.96 27.48
N TYR A 637 9.49 -54.82 26.81
CA TYR A 637 8.21 -54.34 26.27
C TYR A 637 7.56 -55.34 25.30
N LEU A 638 8.33 -55.84 24.33
CA LEU A 638 7.86 -56.84 23.37
C LEU A 638 7.55 -58.18 24.03
N ASN A 639 8.38 -58.64 24.97
CA ASN A 639 8.12 -59.86 25.75
C ASN A 639 6.85 -59.73 26.61
N GLY A 640 6.53 -58.52 27.05
CA GLY A 640 5.29 -58.16 27.74
C GLY A 640 4.05 -58.14 26.85
N GLY A 641 4.19 -58.31 25.54
CA GLY A 641 3.08 -58.30 24.57
C GLY A 641 2.86 -56.96 23.87
N GLY A 642 3.72 -55.98 24.12
CA GLY A 642 3.70 -54.68 23.45
C GLY A 642 3.90 -54.80 21.94
N ARG A 643 3.39 -53.82 21.20
CA ARG A 643 3.49 -53.76 19.73
C ARG A 643 4.40 -52.62 19.34
N LEU A 644 5.37 -52.89 18.48
CA LEU A 644 6.41 -51.94 18.12
C LEU A 644 6.45 -51.76 16.61
N LEU A 645 6.41 -50.51 16.18
CA LEU A 645 6.83 -50.07 14.85
C LEU A 645 8.14 -49.31 15.02
N VAL A 646 9.25 -49.85 14.49
CA VAL A 646 10.53 -49.13 14.47
C VAL A 646 10.85 -48.70 13.06
N THR A 647 11.23 -47.44 12.89
CA THR A 647 11.84 -46.93 11.66
C THR A 647 13.23 -46.41 11.98
N SER A 648 14.21 -46.73 11.13
CA SER A 648 15.59 -46.33 11.33
C SER A 648 16.40 -46.55 10.06
N GLN A 649 17.41 -45.73 9.85
CA GLN A 649 18.41 -45.96 8.81
C GLN A 649 19.40 -47.06 9.26
N ASP A 650 19.52 -48.14 8.49
CA ASP A 650 20.44 -49.28 8.69
C ASP A 650 20.24 -50.13 9.97
N PHE A 651 19.64 -49.64 11.05
CA PHE A 651 19.49 -50.40 12.30
C PHE A 651 18.59 -51.63 12.13
N VAL A 652 17.41 -51.44 11.54
CA VAL A 652 16.45 -52.52 11.27
C VAL A 652 17.06 -53.56 10.32
N GLN A 653 17.83 -53.12 9.33
CA GLN A 653 18.57 -54.01 8.43
C GLN A 653 19.60 -54.84 9.21
N ARG A 654 20.43 -54.20 10.04
CA ARG A 654 21.46 -54.88 10.83
C ARG A 654 20.88 -55.85 11.88
N LEU A 655 19.71 -55.56 12.43
CA LEU A 655 18.97 -56.49 13.29
C LEU A 655 18.58 -57.75 12.52
N SER A 656 18.01 -57.60 11.32
CA SER A 656 17.61 -58.75 10.48
C SER A 656 18.78 -59.63 10.04
N GLU A 657 19.99 -59.06 9.91
CA GLU A 657 21.21 -59.78 9.54
C GLU A 657 21.82 -60.57 10.71
N ARG A 658 21.43 -60.27 11.96
CA ARG A 658 21.97 -60.92 13.18
C ARG A 658 21.17 -62.13 13.66
N GLY A 659 20.03 -62.43 13.02
CA GLY A 659 19.11 -63.51 13.42
C GLY A 659 18.11 -63.01 14.45
#